data_AF-A0A9P7I4C2-F1
#
_entry.id   AF-A0A9P7I4C2-F1
#
_cell.length_a   1.000
_cell.length_b   1.000
_cell.length_c   1.000
_cell.angle_alpha   90.00
_cell.angle_beta   90.00
_cell.angle_gamma   90.00
#
_symmetry.space_group_name_H-M   'P 1'
#
loop_
_entity.id
_entity.type
_entity.pdbx_description
1 polymer ?
#
loop_
_entity_poly.entity_id
_entity_poly.type
_entity_poly.pdbx_seq_one_letter_code
_entity_poly.pdbx_strand_id
1 'polypeptide(L)'
;MRFTSLFITAFLAVVLGATESLLETKDFNVTQALIDQGVDVSGLPVSTDDAKRSDTGCAAACVSLKILYGDAAVDTRKEKAFEDFTSSYWSSNQAAVNPYCIFIPQRPSQISVVVLLARLAQCPFAVKSGGHAAFAGASSMEGGITISFANLKGVSLSKDKKIASIEPGNIWGPVYEQLTKSDVSVVRGRLYNIGVGGLTTGGGISFFSNIYGWACDNVESYEVVLANGIIVKASARSYPDLYWALRGGGNNFGLVIKFNLKTIPLPKGEMWGGSRVYTEYKFPEVTDALFSILKNSQEDPKAGIYVVWAYNEGNKLSIPAMYYAEPDAGNATIWKDFNKIEAISDTTQNRVLAAWGKETMNDSPPGLREVYYVITTKLDHGILEYARDYFYKTVPTVADIPGIVPVFVVQGITAPQLKQMQKNGGNAHGIDPDGGPLFILQLCAMWNNQSDDDAIYSWMSNIFEVVTKEAKARGVNSDYVYMNYASQYQDVIASYGTSSKAKLKGIAKKYDPQQVFQQLQPGYFKLNRAPIPNSRYFSHWKRMGLQKEHRRLDEESCIVEKRNCNLGLLLDNIVDLVLNLRITLLQACSELPLEKCSPCLRLPKSYVDEPPGHRRRAPQPPKPLAGDASRLPYGGFGESLTGLPPWRLPGWTFLL
;
A
#
# COMPACT_ATOMS: atom_id res chain seq x y z
N MET A 1 1.72 24.06 -68.50
CA MET A 1 2.72 24.78 -67.67
C MET A 1 2.21 24.75 -66.22
N ARG A 2 2.98 24.37 -65.18
CA ARG A 2 4.06 25.14 -64.50
C ARG A 2 3.55 26.52 -64.02
N PHE A 3 3.57 26.93 -62.75
CA PHE A 3 4.01 26.37 -61.43
C PHE A 3 3.00 26.84 -60.33
N THR A 4 3.05 26.66 -58.99
CA THR A 4 3.93 26.09 -57.91
C THR A 4 2.97 25.82 -56.72
N SER A 5 3.02 24.75 -55.90
CA SER A 5 3.95 24.29 -54.84
C SER A 5 4.05 25.14 -53.54
N LEU A 6 4.29 24.44 -52.42
CA LEU A 6 4.40 24.85 -51.00
C LEU A 6 3.14 25.41 -50.30
N PHE A 7 2.51 24.58 -49.46
CA PHE A 7 2.03 24.93 -48.10
C PHE A 7 1.68 23.65 -47.29
N ILE A 8 2.65 22.73 -47.12
CA ILE A 8 2.49 21.48 -46.33
C ILE A 8 3.66 21.32 -45.34
N THR A 9 3.79 22.25 -44.39
CA THR A 9 4.61 22.11 -43.16
C THR A 9 4.22 23.20 -42.15
N ALA A 10 3.31 22.88 -41.20
CA ALA A 10 3.02 23.75 -40.06
C ALA A 10 2.33 22.98 -38.90
N PHE A 11 1.29 22.22 -39.21
CA PHE A 11 0.35 21.68 -38.21
C PHE A 11 0.84 20.48 -37.38
N LEU A 12 2.07 19.99 -37.59
CA LEU A 12 2.61 18.83 -36.85
C LEU A 12 3.46 19.19 -35.62
N ALA A 13 3.87 20.46 -35.46
CA ALA A 13 4.79 20.86 -34.39
C ALA A 13 4.11 21.17 -33.04
N VAL A 14 2.84 21.63 -33.07
CA VAL A 14 2.16 22.23 -31.91
C VAL A 14 1.84 21.21 -30.80
N VAL A 15 1.66 19.93 -31.15
CA VAL A 15 1.28 18.87 -30.19
C VAL A 15 2.43 18.47 -29.26
N LEU A 16 3.68 18.65 -29.67
CA LEU A 16 4.85 18.31 -28.83
C LEU A 16 5.14 19.41 -27.80
N GLY A 17 5.22 20.68 -28.23
CA GLY A 17 5.61 21.80 -27.37
C GLY A 17 4.70 22.02 -26.16
N ALA A 18 3.39 21.74 -26.29
CA ALA A 18 2.42 21.88 -25.20
C ALA A 18 2.57 20.84 -24.06
N THR A 19 3.49 19.87 -24.19
CA THR A 19 3.72 18.83 -23.16
C THR A 19 4.93 19.12 -22.25
N GLU A 20 5.86 19.97 -22.68
CA GLU A 20 7.00 20.40 -21.85
C GLU A 20 6.62 21.57 -20.94
N SER A 21 5.73 22.46 -21.38
CA SER A 21 5.28 23.66 -20.63
C SER A 21 4.45 23.38 -19.37
N LEU A 22 4.26 22.11 -18.99
CA LEU A 22 3.53 21.66 -17.80
C LEU A 22 4.41 20.82 -16.84
N LEU A 23 5.68 20.63 -17.19
CA LEU A 23 6.69 20.04 -16.31
C LEU A 23 7.34 21.12 -15.45
N GLU A 24 7.95 20.71 -14.35
CA GLU A 24 8.64 21.64 -13.43
C GLU A 24 9.97 22.11 -14.03
N THR A 25 10.09 23.42 -14.25
CA THR A 25 11.33 24.07 -14.70
C THR A 25 12.35 24.17 -13.56
N LYS A 26 13.63 24.44 -13.87
CA LYS A 26 14.67 24.65 -12.84
C LYS A 26 14.35 25.82 -11.92
N ASP A 27 13.74 26.86 -12.49
CA ASP A 27 13.46 28.14 -11.84
C ASP A 27 12.02 28.20 -11.27
N PHE A 28 11.41 27.02 -11.03
CA PHE A 28 10.04 26.90 -10.55
C PHE A 28 9.87 27.49 -9.13
N ASN A 29 9.05 28.53 -9.03
CA ASN A 29 8.75 29.21 -7.78
C ASN A 29 7.40 28.71 -7.20
N VAL A 30 7.47 28.01 -6.06
CA VAL A 30 6.30 27.46 -5.36
C VAL A 30 5.30 28.55 -4.94
N THR A 31 5.81 29.71 -4.51
CA THR A 31 5.01 30.87 -4.12
C THR A 31 4.28 31.49 -5.31
N GLN A 32 4.94 31.59 -6.47
CA GLN A 32 4.27 32.02 -7.71
C GLN A 32 3.21 31.01 -8.14
N ALA A 33 3.49 29.70 -8.09
CA ALA A 33 2.52 28.67 -8.44
C ALA A 33 1.28 28.61 -7.51
N LEU A 34 1.39 29.15 -6.29
CA LEU A 34 0.25 29.42 -5.39
C LEU A 34 -0.54 30.65 -5.84
N ILE A 35 0.14 31.77 -6.13
CA ILE A 35 -0.48 33.01 -6.66
C ILE A 35 -1.25 32.72 -7.96
N ASP A 36 -0.66 31.94 -8.87
CA ASP A 36 -1.26 31.53 -10.15
C ASP A 36 -2.52 30.66 -9.96
N GLN A 37 -2.70 30.04 -8.79
CA GLN A 37 -3.90 29.29 -8.39
C GLN A 37 -4.92 30.16 -7.62
N GLY A 38 -4.67 31.47 -7.52
CA GLY A 38 -5.53 32.43 -6.81
C GLY A 38 -5.35 32.43 -5.29
N VAL A 39 -4.20 31.99 -4.79
CA VAL A 39 -3.86 32.03 -3.35
C VAL A 39 -3.18 33.36 -3.04
N ASP A 40 -3.79 34.17 -2.16
CA ASP A 40 -3.08 35.28 -1.53
C ASP A 40 -2.09 34.71 -0.50
N VAL A 41 -0.83 34.61 -0.93
CA VAL A 41 0.29 34.15 -0.09
C VAL A 41 0.72 35.17 0.97
N SER A 42 0.35 36.45 0.82
CA SER A 42 0.81 37.53 1.72
C SER A 42 0.10 37.50 3.08
N GLY A 43 -1.12 36.95 3.12
CA GLY A 43 -1.87 36.69 4.35
C GLY A 43 -1.56 35.35 5.04
N LEU A 44 -0.59 34.56 4.55
CA LEU A 44 -0.30 33.22 5.08
C LEU A 44 0.96 33.20 5.96
N PRO A 45 0.97 32.46 7.09
CA PRO A 45 2.10 32.41 8.01
C PRO A 45 3.26 31.49 7.56
N VAL A 46 3.43 31.25 6.25
CA VAL A 46 4.47 30.36 5.67
C VAL A 46 5.60 31.17 5.03
N SER A 47 6.85 30.85 5.34
CA SER A 47 8.04 31.48 4.73
C SER A 47 8.70 30.55 3.71
N THR A 48 9.45 31.13 2.77
CA THR A 48 10.41 30.41 1.91
C THR A 48 11.69 30.00 2.65
N ASP A 49 11.95 30.58 3.83
CA ASP A 49 13.20 30.37 4.58
C ASP A 49 13.21 29.07 5.40
N ASP A 50 12.05 28.41 5.54
CA ASP A 50 11.85 27.12 6.23
C ASP A 50 12.41 25.94 5.40
N ALA A 51 13.69 26.00 5.04
CA ALA A 51 14.38 25.03 4.18
C ALA A 51 14.58 23.62 4.82
N LYS A 52 13.91 23.32 5.94
CA LYS A 52 13.97 22.05 6.68
C LYS A 52 12.63 21.76 7.36
N ARG A 53 12.21 20.49 7.37
CA ARG A 53 11.04 20.01 8.13
C ARG A 53 11.10 20.51 9.58
N SER A 54 10.03 21.17 10.02
CA SER A 54 9.84 21.71 11.36
C SER A 54 8.37 21.60 11.79
N ASP A 55 8.14 21.52 13.10
CA ASP A 55 6.76 21.57 13.64
C ASP A 55 6.14 22.95 13.39
N THR A 56 6.95 24.01 13.32
CA THR A 56 6.53 25.37 12.94
C THR A 56 6.06 25.44 11.49
N GLY A 57 6.75 24.79 10.54
CA GLY A 57 6.31 24.68 9.15
C GLY A 57 4.98 23.93 9.00
N CYS A 58 4.80 22.83 9.74
CA CYS A 58 3.51 22.13 9.78
C CYS A 58 2.40 22.95 10.45
N ALA A 59 2.70 23.70 11.51
CA ALA A 59 1.76 24.66 12.11
C ALA A 59 1.33 25.72 11.09
N ALA A 60 2.30 26.34 10.41
CA ALA A 60 2.08 27.37 9.41
C ALA A 60 1.23 26.86 8.22
N ALA A 61 1.52 25.67 7.70
CA ALA A 61 0.74 25.07 6.61
C ALA A 61 -0.70 24.73 7.05
N CYS A 62 -0.89 24.15 8.24
CA CYS A 62 -2.22 23.85 8.78
C CYS A 62 -3.06 25.13 9.05
N VAL A 63 -2.44 26.21 9.54
CA VAL A 63 -3.10 27.51 9.70
C VAL A 63 -3.42 28.14 8.35
N SER A 64 -2.52 28.02 7.36
CA SER A 64 -2.76 28.50 5.99
C SER A 64 -3.99 27.83 5.36
N LEU A 65 -4.16 26.52 5.56
CA LEU A 65 -5.34 25.79 5.08
C LEU A 65 -6.63 26.26 5.78
N LYS A 66 -6.58 26.61 7.08
CA LYS A 66 -7.73 27.23 7.79
C LYS A 66 -8.05 28.63 7.26
N ILE A 67 -7.05 29.46 6.98
CA ILE A 67 -7.24 30.80 6.39
C ILE A 67 -7.90 30.70 5.00
N LEU A 68 -7.44 29.78 4.15
CA LEU A 68 -7.93 29.67 2.77
C LEU A 68 -9.29 28.98 2.64
N TYR A 69 -9.64 28.04 3.54
CA TYR A 69 -10.78 27.14 3.37
C TYR A 69 -11.72 27.03 4.59
N GLY A 70 -11.43 27.77 5.67
CA GLY A 70 -12.22 27.79 6.91
C GLY A 70 -11.95 26.59 7.84
N ASP A 71 -12.35 26.72 9.10
CA ASP A 71 -12.17 25.68 10.12
C ASP A 71 -12.78 24.33 9.73
N ALA A 72 -13.96 24.34 9.08
CA ALA A 72 -14.67 23.12 8.64
C ALA A 72 -13.95 22.34 7.52
N ALA A 73 -12.78 22.80 7.06
CA ALA A 73 -11.91 22.07 6.15
C ALA A 73 -10.66 21.49 6.83
N VAL A 74 -10.37 21.82 8.10
CA VAL A 74 -9.14 21.40 8.79
C VAL A 74 -9.42 20.99 10.25
N ASP A 75 -9.45 19.69 10.52
CA ASP A 75 -9.60 19.18 11.89
C ASP A 75 -8.27 19.26 12.66
N THR A 76 -8.33 19.58 13.95
CA THR A 76 -7.16 19.62 14.86
C THR A 76 -7.32 18.71 16.09
N ARG A 77 -6.20 18.37 16.73
CA ARG A 77 -6.04 17.37 17.82
C ARG A 77 -6.96 17.52 19.07
N LYS A 78 -7.76 18.58 19.17
CA LYS A 78 -8.71 18.83 20.28
C LYS A 78 -10.18 18.70 19.87
N GLU A 79 -10.45 18.38 18.61
CA GLU A 79 -11.78 18.40 18.01
C GLU A 79 -12.30 16.98 17.82
N LYS A 80 -13.58 16.75 18.14
CA LYS A 80 -14.24 15.43 18.05
C LYS A 80 -14.09 14.80 16.65
N ALA A 81 -14.10 15.62 15.60
CA ALA A 81 -13.90 15.20 14.21
C ALA A 81 -12.51 14.59 13.93
N PHE A 82 -11.45 15.09 14.59
CA PHE A 82 -10.09 14.52 14.49
C PHE A 82 -10.04 13.11 15.07
N GLU A 83 -10.72 12.87 16.19
CA GLU A 83 -10.85 11.54 16.79
C GLU A 83 -11.67 10.59 15.90
N ASP A 84 -12.77 11.06 15.31
CA ASP A 84 -13.61 10.25 14.42
C ASP A 84 -12.88 9.91 13.10
N PHE A 85 -12.08 10.85 12.58
CA PHE A 85 -11.22 10.59 11.43
C PHE A 85 -10.12 9.56 11.75
N THR A 86 -9.41 9.71 12.86
CA THR A 86 -8.31 8.81 13.26
C THR A 86 -8.82 7.42 13.63
N SER A 87 -9.98 7.31 14.29
CA SER A 87 -10.64 6.01 14.52
C SER A 87 -11.24 5.38 13.25
N SER A 88 -11.41 6.14 12.15
CA SER A 88 -11.90 5.61 10.86
C SER A 88 -10.85 4.85 10.03
N TYR A 89 -9.63 4.60 10.54
CA TYR A 89 -8.68 3.70 9.89
C TYR A 89 -9.06 2.23 10.14
N TRP A 90 -8.84 1.37 9.14
CA TRP A 90 -9.14 -0.06 9.28
C TRP A 90 -8.17 -0.74 10.27
N SER A 91 -6.88 -0.46 10.19
CA SER A 91 -5.88 -0.92 11.17
C SER A 91 -5.66 0.12 12.26
N SER A 92 -5.61 -0.29 13.53
CA SER A 92 -5.24 0.61 14.63
C SER A 92 -3.75 0.99 14.64
N ASN A 93 -2.90 0.32 13.85
CA ASN A 93 -1.56 0.80 13.53
C ASN A 93 -1.57 2.17 12.84
N GLN A 94 -2.64 2.51 12.10
CA GLN A 94 -2.81 3.84 11.51
C GLN A 94 -3.67 4.79 12.33
N ALA A 95 -4.62 4.28 13.12
CA ALA A 95 -5.33 5.11 14.10
C ALA A 95 -4.39 5.68 15.18
N ALA A 96 -3.32 4.94 15.52
CA ALA A 96 -2.31 5.36 16.49
C ALA A 96 -1.31 6.43 15.98
N VAL A 97 -1.40 6.84 14.71
CA VAL A 97 -0.58 7.95 14.15
C VAL A 97 -1.26 9.28 14.48
N ASN A 98 -0.48 10.29 14.86
CA ASN A 98 -0.96 11.58 15.36
C ASN A 98 -0.61 12.77 14.42
N PRO A 99 -1.43 13.05 13.39
CA PRO A 99 -1.28 14.22 12.53
C PRO A 99 -1.20 15.54 13.29
N TYR A 100 -0.53 16.54 12.71
CA TYR A 100 -0.63 17.92 13.20
C TYR A 100 -2.03 18.48 12.94
N CYS A 101 -2.53 18.28 11.71
CA CYS A 101 -3.91 18.53 11.33
C CYS A 101 -4.36 17.52 10.25
N ILE A 102 -5.68 17.42 10.07
CA ILE A 102 -6.30 16.69 8.97
C ILE A 102 -6.93 17.72 8.04
N PHE A 103 -6.64 17.66 6.74
CA PHE A 103 -7.24 18.56 5.75
C PHE A 103 -8.29 17.80 4.93
N ILE A 104 -9.53 18.29 4.85
CA ILE A 104 -10.64 17.65 4.12
C ILE A 104 -11.06 18.50 2.90
N PRO A 105 -10.29 18.46 1.80
CA PRO A 105 -10.59 19.20 0.55
C PRO A 105 -11.92 18.78 -0.09
N GLN A 106 -12.67 19.80 -0.52
CA GLN A 106 -13.97 19.72 -1.17
C GLN A 106 -13.89 19.59 -2.70
N ARG A 107 -12.79 20.06 -3.32
CA ARG A 107 -12.59 20.05 -4.78
C ARG A 107 -11.13 19.79 -5.18
N PRO A 108 -10.86 19.19 -6.35
CA PRO A 108 -9.50 18.82 -6.75
C PRO A 108 -8.45 19.94 -6.77
N SER A 109 -8.82 21.20 -7.05
CA SER A 109 -7.89 22.33 -7.00
C SER A 109 -7.33 22.63 -5.61
N GLN A 110 -8.01 22.20 -4.54
CA GLN A 110 -7.49 22.31 -3.18
C GLN A 110 -6.37 21.29 -2.90
N ILE A 111 -6.31 20.20 -3.68
CA ILE A 111 -5.21 19.22 -3.63
C ILE A 111 -3.92 19.85 -4.19
N SER A 112 -4.04 20.61 -5.28
CA SER A 112 -2.93 21.38 -5.87
C SER A 112 -2.34 22.37 -4.87
N VAL A 113 -3.18 23.13 -4.18
CA VAL A 113 -2.74 24.12 -3.18
C VAL A 113 -2.10 23.46 -1.96
N VAL A 114 -2.66 22.38 -1.39
CA VAL A 114 -2.02 21.73 -0.22
C VAL A 114 -0.69 21.06 -0.57
N VAL A 115 -0.51 20.52 -1.79
CA VAL A 115 0.80 20.01 -2.24
C VAL A 115 1.83 21.15 -2.30
N LEU A 116 1.47 22.32 -2.83
CA LEU A 116 2.37 23.48 -2.88
C LEU A 116 2.63 24.09 -1.49
N LEU A 117 1.63 24.19 -0.60
CA LEU A 117 1.84 24.65 0.78
C LEU A 117 2.73 23.69 1.59
N ALA A 118 2.54 22.38 1.42
CA ALA A 118 3.41 21.36 2.04
C ALA A 118 4.87 21.48 1.56
N ARG A 119 5.08 21.77 0.27
CA ARG A 119 6.41 22.09 -0.29
C ARG A 119 6.99 23.37 0.30
N LEU A 120 6.21 24.46 0.35
CA LEU A 120 6.65 25.77 0.81
C LEU A 120 7.11 25.71 2.28
N ALA A 121 6.31 25.09 3.15
CA ALA A 121 6.59 24.98 4.59
C ALA A 121 7.38 23.72 4.99
N GLN A 122 7.91 22.95 4.02
CA GLN A 122 8.59 21.66 4.21
C GLN A 122 7.87 20.66 5.14
N CYS A 123 6.53 20.74 5.22
CA CYS A 123 5.74 19.86 6.07
C CYS A 123 5.43 18.55 5.34
N PRO A 124 5.72 17.38 5.91
CA PRO A 124 5.33 16.12 5.31
C PRO A 124 3.82 15.90 5.39
N PHE A 125 3.31 15.11 4.45
CA PHE A 125 1.90 14.79 4.33
C PHE A 125 1.65 13.32 4.02
N ALA A 126 0.43 12.86 4.33
CA ALA A 126 -0.10 11.58 3.87
C ALA A 126 -1.50 11.80 3.26
N VAL A 127 -2.06 10.77 2.63
CA VAL A 127 -3.35 10.87 1.91
C VAL A 127 -4.25 9.67 2.22
N LYS A 128 -5.38 9.90 2.90
CA LYS A 128 -6.42 8.89 3.16
C LYS A 128 -7.42 8.86 2.00
N SER A 129 -7.34 7.80 1.20
CA SER A 129 -8.48 7.28 0.41
C SER A 129 -9.38 6.48 1.37
N GLY A 130 -9.43 5.14 1.28
CA GLY A 130 -10.13 4.32 2.29
C GLY A 130 -9.43 4.31 3.67
N GLY A 131 -8.10 4.19 3.70
CA GLY A 131 -7.33 3.99 4.95
C GLY A 131 -7.10 2.52 5.31
N HIS A 132 -6.99 1.64 4.31
CA HIS A 132 -6.98 0.18 4.44
C HIS A 132 -5.57 -0.47 4.45
N ALA A 133 -4.53 0.25 4.90
CA ALA A 133 -3.17 -0.26 4.95
C ALA A 133 -2.82 -0.82 6.34
N ALA A 134 -2.13 -1.97 6.38
CA ALA A 134 -1.74 -2.71 7.58
C ALA A 134 -0.52 -2.14 8.34
N PHE A 135 -0.22 -0.84 8.23
CA PHE A 135 0.91 -0.24 8.96
C PHE A 135 0.86 1.29 9.10
N ALA A 136 1.48 1.80 10.17
CA ALA A 136 1.63 3.22 10.48
C ALA A 136 2.33 4.02 9.37
N GLY A 137 1.89 5.26 9.13
CA GLY A 137 2.54 6.16 8.16
C GLY A 137 2.19 5.92 6.69
N ALA A 138 1.36 4.92 6.36
CA ALA A 138 1.00 4.58 4.98
C ALA A 138 0.03 5.60 4.35
N SER A 139 -0.96 6.06 5.11
CA SER A 139 -1.96 7.06 4.72
C SER A 139 -2.40 8.02 5.84
N SER A 140 -1.73 7.97 7.00
CA SER A 140 -1.72 9.02 8.04
C SER A 140 -0.28 9.54 8.21
N MET A 141 -0.06 10.77 8.68
CA MET A 141 1.30 11.35 8.82
C MET A 141 1.60 11.84 10.23
N GLU A 142 2.62 11.25 10.87
CA GLU A 142 3.05 11.63 12.22
C GLU A 142 3.62 13.05 12.25
N GLY A 143 2.98 13.93 13.03
CA GLY A 143 3.34 15.34 13.13
C GLY A 143 3.22 16.15 11.83
N GLY A 144 2.48 15.67 10.83
CA GLY A 144 2.30 16.34 9.53
C GLY A 144 0.84 16.49 9.12
N ILE A 145 0.60 16.82 7.85
CA ILE A 145 -0.75 16.99 7.29
C ILE A 145 -1.30 15.63 6.83
N THR A 146 -2.44 15.19 7.34
CA THR A 146 -3.17 14.08 6.69
C THR A 146 -4.26 14.64 5.79
N ILE A 147 -4.08 14.50 4.47
CA ILE A 147 -5.07 14.92 3.47
C ILE A 147 -6.14 13.83 3.34
N SER A 148 -7.37 14.16 3.66
CA SER A 148 -8.55 13.30 3.59
C SER A 148 -9.29 13.51 2.29
N PHE A 149 -9.36 12.49 1.44
CA PHE A 149 -10.22 12.55 0.25
C PHE A 149 -11.71 12.35 0.57
N ALA A 150 -12.14 12.39 1.84
CA ALA A 150 -13.49 11.99 2.26
C ALA A 150 -14.66 12.74 1.58
N ASN A 151 -14.43 13.91 0.98
CA ASN A 151 -15.45 14.67 0.24
C ASN A 151 -15.33 14.51 -1.30
N LEU A 152 -14.19 14.02 -1.81
CA LEU A 152 -13.98 13.66 -3.22
C LEU A 152 -14.57 12.27 -3.52
N LYS A 153 -15.90 12.19 -3.48
CA LYS A 153 -16.68 10.94 -3.62
C LYS A 153 -17.50 10.86 -4.92
N GLY A 154 -17.33 11.77 -5.87
CA GLY A 154 -18.04 11.74 -7.15
C GLY A 154 -17.92 10.39 -7.87
N VAL A 155 -19.06 9.85 -8.31
CA VAL A 155 -19.16 8.67 -9.19
C VAL A 155 -20.15 9.00 -10.31
N SER A 156 -19.72 8.84 -11.56
CA SER A 156 -20.58 9.02 -12.74
C SER A 156 -20.31 7.98 -13.82
N LEU A 157 -21.30 7.72 -14.66
CA LEU A 157 -21.26 6.74 -15.75
C LEU A 157 -21.45 7.45 -17.09
N SER A 158 -20.66 7.11 -18.10
CA SER A 158 -20.80 7.68 -19.45
C SER A 158 -22.16 7.31 -20.08
N LYS A 159 -22.66 8.13 -21.01
CA LYS A 159 -23.96 7.89 -21.67
C LYS A 159 -24.02 6.54 -22.43
N ASP A 160 -22.88 6.05 -22.90
CA ASP A 160 -22.72 4.75 -23.56
C ASP A 160 -22.37 3.61 -22.58
N LYS A 161 -22.42 3.87 -21.27
CA LYS A 161 -22.05 3.00 -20.15
C LYS A 161 -20.60 2.46 -20.15
N LYS A 162 -19.70 2.85 -21.06
CA LYS A 162 -18.35 2.26 -21.19
C LYS A 162 -17.31 2.73 -20.16
N ILE A 163 -17.50 3.91 -19.57
CA ILE A 163 -16.55 4.52 -18.62
C ILE A 163 -17.28 4.93 -17.34
N ALA A 164 -16.80 4.43 -16.20
CA ALA A 164 -17.14 4.96 -14.88
C ALA A 164 -16.06 5.94 -14.44
N SER A 165 -16.44 7.17 -14.11
CA SER A 165 -15.56 8.20 -13.55
C SER A 165 -15.73 8.20 -12.04
N ILE A 166 -14.68 7.88 -11.29
CA ILE A 166 -14.72 7.65 -9.84
C ILE A 166 -13.63 8.48 -9.14
N GLU A 167 -14.02 9.25 -8.13
CA GLU A 167 -13.13 10.04 -7.29
C GLU A 167 -12.54 9.22 -6.12
N PRO A 168 -11.32 9.55 -5.65
CA PRO A 168 -10.49 8.69 -4.80
C PRO A 168 -10.97 8.53 -3.34
N GLY A 169 -11.91 9.38 -2.89
CA GLY A 169 -12.53 9.31 -1.57
C GLY A 169 -13.54 8.18 -1.39
N ASN A 170 -13.86 7.48 -2.48
CA ASN A 170 -14.70 6.30 -2.44
C ASN A 170 -13.96 5.08 -1.84
N ILE A 171 -14.69 4.33 -1.02
CA ILE A 171 -14.51 2.89 -0.87
C ILE A 171 -15.32 2.17 -1.97
N TRP A 172 -15.00 0.93 -2.30
CA TRP A 172 -15.69 0.25 -3.41
C TRP A 172 -17.18 0.04 -3.17
N GLY A 173 -17.62 -0.06 -1.91
CA GLY A 173 -19.03 -0.22 -1.51
C GLY A 173 -20.06 0.59 -2.30
N PRO A 174 -20.15 1.92 -2.09
CA PRO A 174 -21.10 2.76 -2.82
C PRO A 174 -20.90 2.74 -4.34
N VAL A 175 -19.67 2.53 -4.82
CA VAL A 175 -19.34 2.53 -6.25
C VAL A 175 -20.11 1.43 -7.00
N TYR A 176 -20.07 0.19 -6.51
CA TYR A 176 -20.84 -0.88 -7.18
C TYR A 176 -22.34 -0.83 -6.87
N GLU A 177 -22.76 -0.36 -5.69
CA GLU A 177 -24.19 -0.10 -5.42
C GLU A 177 -24.79 0.97 -6.36
N GLN A 178 -23.96 1.84 -6.93
CA GLN A 178 -24.36 2.77 -7.97
C GLN A 178 -24.27 2.16 -9.38
N LEU A 179 -23.22 1.41 -9.70
CA LEU A 179 -23.02 0.87 -11.06
C LEU A 179 -23.92 -0.32 -11.42
N THR A 180 -24.25 -1.21 -10.47
CA THR A 180 -25.10 -2.39 -10.76
C THR A 180 -26.54 -2.00 -11.14
N LYS A 181 -27.01 -0.81 -10.72
CA LYS A 181 -28.27 -0.18 -11.19
C LYS A 181 -28.30 0.09 -12.70
N SER A 182 -27.20 -0.15 -13.40
CA SER A 182 -27.06 -0.03 -14.86
C SER A 182 -26.52 -1.30 -15.52
N ASP A 183 -26.58 -2.45 -14.84
CA ASP A 183 -26.08 -3.77 -15.32
C ASP A 183 -24.58 -3.80 -15.66
N VAL A 184 -23.81 -2.91 -15.02
CA VAL A 184 -22.37 -2.78 -15.24
C VAL A 184 -21.59 -2.77 -13.92
N SER A 185 -20.31 -3.07 -14.03
CA SER A 185 -19.34 -3.01 -12.93
C SER A 185 -17.99 -2.51 -13.44
N VAL A 186 -16.99 -2.47 -12.56
CA VAL A 186 -15.58 -2.21 -12.90
C VAL A 186 -14.68 -3.24 -12.22
N VAL A 187 -13.49 -3.47 -12.78
CA VAL A 187 -12.45 -4.32 -12.15
C VAL A 187 -11.86 -3.58 -10.95
N ARG A 188 -11.88 -4.22 -9.77
CA ARG A 188 -11.81 -3.54 -8.46
C ARG A 188 -11.51 -4.47 -7.28
N GLY A 189 -11.38 -3.93 -6.08
CA GLY A 189 -11.24 -4.71 -4.84
C GLY A 189 -12.41 -5.64 -4.51
N ARG A 190 -12.12 -6.71 -3.76
CA ARG A 190 -13.09 -7.75 -3.36
C ARG A 190 -13.94 -7.35 -2.13
N LEU A 191 -13.31 -6.81 -1.09
CA LEU A 191 -13.99 -6.38 0.16
C LEU A 191 -14.55 -4.95 0.05
N TYR A 192 -15.65 -4.68 0.77
CA TYR A 192 -16.47 -3.46 0.58
C TYR A 192 -15.86 -2.17 1.15
N ASN A 193 -15.09 -2.26 2.23
CA ASN A 193 -14.41 -1.14 2.90
C ASN A 193 -13.08 -0.71 2.25
N ILE A 194 -12.59 -1.41 1.22
CA ILE A 194 -11.32 -1.05 0.58
C ILE A 194 -11.47 0.24 -0.25
N GLY A 195 -10.53 1.17 -0.09
CA GLY A 195 -10.47 2.43 -0.83
C GLY A 195 -10.08 2.26 -2.31
N VAL A 196 -10.72 3.03 -3.19
CA VAL A 196 -10.45 3.03 -4.65
C VAL A 196 -9.00 3.41 -4.94
N GLY A 197 -8.48 4.45 -4.26
CA GLY A 197 -7.22 5.09 -4.62
C GLY A 197 -5.99 4.20 -4.44
N GLY A 198 -5.81 3.67 -3.23
CA GLY A 198 -4.66 2.82 -2.91
C GLY A 198 -4.67 1.52 -3.71
N LEU A 199 -5.80 0.80 -3.72
CA LEU A 199 -5.91 -0.49 -4.41
C LEU A 199 -5.60 -0.38 -5.91
N THR A 200 -6.11 0.66 -6.57
CA THR A 200 -5.96 0.85 -8.04
C THR A 200 -4.56 1.36 -8.42
N THR A 201 -3.85 2.05 -7.53
CA THR A 201 -2.47 2.51 -7.80
C THR A 201 -1.41 1.47 -7.42
N GLY A 202 -1.71 0.56 -6.49
CA GLY A 202 -0.88 -0.60 -6.14
C GLY A 202 -1.22 -1.90 -6.89
N GLY A 203 -2.05 -1.84 -7.95
CA GLY A 203 -2.41 -2.98 -8.79
C GLY A 203 -3.91 -3.33 -8.73
N GLY A 204 -4.30 -4.15 -7.74
CA GLY A 204 -5.70 -4.39 -7.39
C GLY A 204 -6.32 -5.66 -7.97
N ILE A 205 -6.07 -6.79 -7.30
CA ILE A 205 -6.67 -8.09 -7.60
C ILE A 205 -8.19 -8.07 -7.40
N SER A 206 -8.92 -8.66 -8.34
CA SER A 206 -10.39 -8.62 -8.44
C SER A 206 -11.00 -10.01 -8.70
N PHE A 207 -12.29 -10.15 -8.41
CA PHE A 207 -13.09 -11.33 -8.83
C PHE A 207 -13.04 -11.57 -10.35
N PHE A 208 -12.85 -10.51 -11.15
CA PHE A 208 -12.83 -10.59 -12.61
C PHE A 208 -11.41 -10.61 -13.20
N SER A 209 -10.37 -10.81 -12.38
CA SER A 209 -8.99 -10.62 -12.84
C SER A 209 -8.48 -11.67 -13.81
N ASN A 210 -9.00 -12.89 -13.78
CA ASN A 210 -8.70 -13.89 -14.82
C ASN A 210 -9.24 -13.45 -16.20
N ILE A 211 -10.37 -12.74 -16.27
CA ILE A 211 -10.94 -12.23 -17.53
C ILE A 211 -10.24 -10.95 -18.00
N TYR A 212 -9.96 -10.01 -17.08
CA TYR A 212 -9.61 -8.63 -17.43
C TYR A 212 -8.31 -8.08 -16.79
N GLY A 213 -7.51 -8.85 -16.06
CA GLY A 213 -6.32 -8.34 -15.35
C GLY A 213 -6.67 -7.59 -14.06
N TRP A 214 -5.76 -6.78 -13.53
CA TRP A 214 -5.98 -6.08 -12.26
C TRP A 214 -6.72 -4.74 -12.45
N ALA A 215 -7.22 -4.15 -11.38
CA ALA A 215 -7.98 -2.90 -11.41
C ALA A 215 -7.21 -1.78 -12.15
N CYS A 216 -5.89 -1.68 -11.92
CA CYS A 216 -5.03 -0.72 -12.58
C CYS A 216 -5.01 -0.85 -14.12
N ASP A 217 -5.03 -2.07 -14.66
CA ASP A 217 -4.99 -2.34 -16.12
C ASP A 217 -6.28 -1.90 -16.82
N ASN A 218 -7.34 -1.66 -16.05
CA ASN A 218 -8.67 -1.31 -16.54
C ASN A 218 -8.96 0.19 -16.45
N VAL A 219 -8.00 1.02 -15.99
CA VAL A 219 -8.10 2.48 -16.08
C VAL A 219 -7.80 2.94 -17.52
N GLU A 220 -8.73 3.68 -18.13
CA GLU A 220 -8.52 4.38 -19.42
C GLU A 220 -7.72 5.67 -19.21
N SER A 221 -8.01 6.42 -18.13
CA SER A 221 -7.22 7.60 -17.77
C SER A 221 -7.33 7.99 -16.29
N TYR A 222 -6.24 8.54 -15.76
CA TYR A 222 -6.17 9.18 -14.45
C TYR A 222 -6.20 10.70 -14.61
N GLU A 223 -6.82 11.41 -13.67
CA GLU A 223 -6.52 12.83 -13.43
C GLU A 223 -5.66 12.92 -12.17
N VAL A 224 -4.57 13.69 -12.25
CA VAL A 224 -3.43 13.59 -11.32
C VAL A 224 -2.90 14.98 -11.00
N VAL A 225 -2.75 15.30 -9.72
CA VAL A 225 -2.02 16.49 -9.24
C VAL A 225 -0.53 16.14 -9.16
N LEU A 226 0.31 16.86 -9.90
CA LEU A 226 1.76 16.71 -9.91
C LEU A 226 2.43 17.50 -8.77
N ALA A 227 3.75 17.35 -8.62
CA ALA A 227 4.53 18.02 -7.58
C ALA A 227 4.47 19.55 -7.69
N ASN A 228 4.38 20.09 -8.91
CA ASN A 228 4.19 21.52 -9.21
C ASN A 228 2.73 22.00 -9.06
N GLY A 229 1.83 21.16 -8.52
CA GLY A 229 0.42 21.47 -8.34
C GLY A 229 -0.45 21.36 -9.60
N ILE A 230 0.15 21.21 -10.79
CA ILE A 230 -0.60 21.12 -12.05
C ILE A 230 -1.43 19.84 -12.10
N ILE A 231 -2.68 19.94 -12.55
CA ILE A 231 -3.55 18.79 -12.83
C ILE A 231 -3.34 18.33 -14.27
N VAL A 232 -2.91 17.08 -14.46
CA VAL A 232 -2.75 16.45 -15.77
C VAL A 232 -3.67 15.24 -15.95
N LYS A 233 -4.05 14.96 -17.21
CA LYS A 233 -4.81 13.76 -17.58
C LYS A 233 -3.90 12.72 -18.23
N ALA A 234 -3.48 11.73 -17.42
CA ALA A 234 -2.62 10.64 -17.84
C ALA A 234 -3.43 9.49 -18.47
N SER A 235 -3.04 9.04 -19.66
CA SER A 235 -3.67 7.97 -20.44
C SER A 235 -2.66 7.33 -21.39
N ALA A 236 -3.04 6.25 -22.09
CA ALA A 236 -2.19 5.65 -23.12
C ALA A 236 -1.80 6.59 -24.29
N ARG A 237 -2.40 7.79 -24.40
CA ARG A 237 -2.14 8.78 -25.47
C ARG A 237 -1.67 10.16 -24.97
N SER A 238 -1.60 10.37 -23.64
CA SER A 238 -1.28 11.66 -23.02
C SER A 238 -0.59 11.38 -21.70
N TYR A 239 0.67 11.81 -21.53
CA TYR A 239 1.55 11.35 -20.45
C TYR A 239 1.58 9.81 -20.29
N PRO A 240 1.89 9.05 -21.37
CA PRO A 240 1.79 7.58 -21.39
C PRO A 240 2.79 6.89 -20.44
N ASP A 241 3.89 7.56 -20.13
CA ASP A 241 4.88 7.13 -19.13
C ASP A 241 4.34 7.24 -17.71
N LEU A 242 3.72 8.37 -17.35
CA LEU A 242 2.99 8.57 -16.08
C LEU A 242 1.81 7.58 -15.94
N TYR A 243 1.05 7.36 -17.01
CA TYR A 243 -0.04 6.38 -17.07
C TYR A 243 0.43 4.92 -16.90
N TRP A 244 1.65 4.60 -17.33
CA TRP A 244 2.28 3.30 -17.03
C TRP A 244 2.72 3.23 -15.56
N ALA A 245 3.34 4.29 -15.02
CA ALA A 245 3.86 4.33 -13.66
C ALA A 245 2.76 4.26 -12.57
N LEU A 246 1.60 4.89 -12.81
CA LEU A 246 0.45 4.86 -11.89
C LEU A 246 -0.24 3.48 -11.80
N ARG A 247 0.10 2.55 -12.71
CA ARG A 247 -0.40 1.17 -12.70
C ARG A 247 0.58 0.25 -11.97
N GLY A 248 0.54 0.27 -10.64
CA GLY A 248 1.37 -0.56 -9.76
C GLY A 248 2.49 0.18 -9.02
N GLY A 249 2.76 1.44 -9.38
CA GLY A 249 3.78 2.28 -8.75
C GLY A 249 3.32 3.08 -7.51
N GLY A 250 2.07 2.95 -7.07
CA GLY A 250 1.56 3.59 -5.85
C GLY A 250 1.62 5.13 -5.87
N ASN A 251 1.83 5.73 -4.69
CA ASN A 251 1.83 7.19 -4.48
C ASN A 251 3.19 7.88 -4.74
N ASN A 252 3.90 7.49 -5.81
CA ASN A 252 5.24 7.98 -6.10
C ASN A 252 5.32 9.07 -7.20
N PHE A 253 4.18 9.45 -7.82
CA PHE A 253 4.15 10.22 -9.07
C PHE A 253 3.13 11.36 -9.12
N GLY A 254 2.44 11.63 -8.01
CA GLY A 254 1.31 12.54 -7.96
C GLY A 254 0.13 12.00 -7.16
N LEU A 255 -0.83 12.88 -6.88
CA LEU A 255 -2.06 12.52 -6.18
C LEU A 255 -3.20 12.34 -7.19
N VAL A 256 -3.66 11.10 -7.35
CA VAL A 256 -4.75 10.77 -8.28
C VAL A 256 -6.08 11.29 -7.70
N ILE A 257 -6.70 12.22 -8.43
CA ILE A 257 -7.97 12.88 -8.09
C ILE A 257 -9.17 12.31 -8.85
N LYS A 258 -8.95 11.52 -9.91
CA LYS A 258 -10.03 10.81 -10.62
C LYS A 258 -9.51 9.56 -11.35
N PHE A 259 -10.29 8.48 -11.30
CA PHE A 259 -10.10 7.25 -12.05
C PHE A 259 -11.20 7.12 -13.11
N ASN A 260 -10.84 7.12 -14.39
CA ASN A 260 -11.75 6.81 -15.49
C ASN A 260 -11.58 5.32 -15.82
N LEU A 261 -12.41 4.46 -15.21
CA LEU A 261 -12.33 3.01 -15.29
C LEU A 261 -13.24 2.47 -16.42
N LYS A 262 -12.72 1.50 -17.18
CA LYS A 262 -13.50 0.74 -18.16
C LYS A 262 -14.51 -0.14 -17.44
N THR A 263 -15.76 -0.08 -17.87
CA THR A 263 -16.81 -0.94 -17.32
C THR A 263 -16.76 -2.34 -17.93
N ILE A 264 -17.34 -3.27 -17.19
CA ILE A 264 -17.60 -4.65 -17.59
C ILE A 264 -19.10 -4.94 -17.40
N PRO A 265 -19.73 -5.80 -18.22
CA PRO A 265 -21.10 -6.24 -17.97
C PRO A 265 -21.19 -6.97 -16.62
N LEU A 266 -22.26 -6.71 -15.87
CA LEU A 266 -22.64 -7.49 -14.69
C LEU A 266 -24.17 -7.40 -14.50
N PRO A 267 -24.97 -8.17 -15.28
CA PRO A 267 -26.43 -8.15 -15.21
C PRO A 267 -26.93 -8.34 -13.78
N LYS A 268 -27.87 -7.49 -13.34
CA LYS A 268 -28.43 -7.43 -11.98
C LYS A 268 -27.42 -7.26 -10.82
N GLY A 269 -26.11 -7.21 -11.08
CA GLY A 269 -25.07 -7.33 -10.05
C GLY A 269 -24.82 -8.75 -9.54
N GLU A 270 -25.27 -9.79 -10.25
CA GLU A 270 -25.21 -11.21 -9.84
C GLU A 270 -23.96 -11.93 -10.35
N MET A 271 -23.40 -12.82 -9.52
CA MET A 271 -22.35 -13.80 -9.86
C MET A 271 -22.44 -15.01 -8.92
N TRP A 272 -21.78 -16.14 -9.19
CA TRP A 272 -21.73 -17.27 -8.25
C TRP A 272 -20.50 -17.21 -7.34
N GLY A 273 -20.65 -17.58 -6.06
CA GLY A 273 -19.52 -17.69 -5.14
C GLY A 273 -19.88 -17.90 -3.67
N GLY A 274 -18.85 -18.10 -2.86
CA GLY A 274 -18.92 -18.34 -1.42
C GLY A 274 -17.67 -19.05 -0.91
N SER A 275 -17.72 -19.56 0.31
CA SER A 275 -16.63 -20.31 0.92
C SER A 275 -17.07 -21.72 1.32
N ARG A 276 -16.16 -22.68 1.21
CA ARG A 276 -16.29 -24.04 1.75
C ARG A 276 -15.27 -24.23 2.86
N VAL A 277 -15.56 -25.04 3.89
CA VAL A 277 -14.68 -25.21 5.06
C VAL A 277 -14.27 -26.67 5.24
N TYR A 278 -12.98 -26.90 5.50
CA TYR A 278 -12.36 -28.22 5.63
C TYR A 278 -11.44 -28.31 6.84
N THR A 279 -11.34 -29.50 7.44
CA THR A 279 -10.40 -29.84 8.52
C THR A 279 -9.09 -30.41 7.96
N GLU A 280 -8.08 -30.57 8.82
CA GLU A 280 -6.72 -30.99 8.43
C GLU A 280 -6.64 -32.29 7.62
N TYR A 281 -7.58 -33.23 7.84
CA TYR A 281 -7.68 -34.49 7.10
C TYR A 281 -7.98 -34.34 5.60
N LYS A 282 -8.35 -33.13 5.15
CA LYS A 282 -8.68 -32.80 3.75
C LYS A 282 -7.69 -31.82 3.11
N PHE A 283 -6.62 -31.48 3.81
CA PHE A 283 -5.62 -30.51 3.33
C PHE A 283 -4.89 -30.96 2.05
N PRO A 284 -4.56 -32.25 1.83
CA PRO A 284 -4.01 -32.72 0.56
C PRO A 284 -4.98 -32.51 -0.60
N GLU A 285 -6.22 -33.00 -0.51
CA GLU A 285 -7.20 -32.90 -1.61
C GLU A 285 -7.53 -31.44 -1.96
N VAL A 286 -7.62 -30.55 -0.96
CA VAL A 286 -7.81 -29.11 -1.16
C VAL A 286 -6.60 -28.45 -1.84
N THR A 287 -5.38 -28.94 -1.56
CA THR A 287 -4.14 -28.45 -2.18
C THR A 287 -4.08 -28.86 -3.66
N ASP A 288 -4.38 -30.12 -3.97
CA ASP A 288 -4.45 -30.64 -5.35
C ASP A 288 -5.53 -29.93 -6.16
N ALA A 289 -6.72 -29.73 -5.59
CA ALA A 289 -7.83 -29.04 -6.25
C ALA A 289 -7.52 -27.56 -6.52
N LEU A 290 -6.85 -26.87 -5.59
CA LEU A 290 -6.34 -25.51 -5.80
C LEU A 290 -5.32 -25.47 -6.95
N PHE A 291 -4.35 -26.39 -6.97
CA PHE A 291 -3.32 -26.46 -8.01
C PHE A 291 -3.94 -26.74 -9.39
N SER A 292 -4.89 -27.68 -9.47
CA SER A 292 -5.68 -27.99 -10.66
C SER A 292 -6.33 -26.73 -11.25
N ILE A 293 -7.03 -25.95 -10.42
CA ILE A 293 -7.72 -24.73 -10.86
C ILE A 293 -6.75 -23.64 -11.30
N LEU A 294 -5.68 -23.38 -10.53
CA LEU A 294 -4.74 -22.31 -10.88
C LEU A 294 -3.94 -22.63 -12.16
N LYS A 295 -3.55 -23.89 -12.35
CA LYS A 295 -2.90 -24.39 -13.57
C LYS A 295 -3.82 -24.30 -14.80
N ASN A 296 -5.06 -24.77 -14.66
CA ASN A 296 -6.00 -24.91 -15.77
C ASN A 296 -6.87 -23.66 -15.98
N SER A 297 -6.62 -22.57 -15.23
CA SER A 297 -7.37 -21.30 -15.23
C SER A 297 -7.53 -20.60 -16.60
N GLN A 298 -6.77 -21.00 -17.63
CA GLN A 298 -6.96 -20.53 -19.00
C GLN A 298 -8.17 -21.18 -19.71
N GLU A 299 -8.57 -22.37 -19.28
CA GLU A 299 -9.68 -23.16 -19.86
C GLU A 299 -11.02 -22.56 -19.46
N ASP A 300 -11.11 -22.05 -18.23
CA ASP A 300 -12.25 -21.28 -17.73
C ASP A 300 -11.78 -20.06 -16.91
N PRO A 301 -11.54 -18.91 -17.57
CA PRO A 301 -11.11 -17.68 -16.89
C PRO A 301 -12.24 -16.97 -16.15
N LYS A 302 -13.47 -17.51 -16.12
CA LYS A 302 -14.57 -16.94 -15.31
C LYS A 302 -14.45 -17.36 -13.85
N ALA A 303 -13.92 -18.55 -13.60
CA ALA A 303 -13.62 -19.05 -12.28
C ALA A 303 -12.40 -18.37 -11.64
N GLY A 304 -12.38 -18.28 -10.32
CA GLY A 304 -11.21 -17.93 -9.53
C GLY A 304 -11.36 -18.35 -8.07
N ILE A 305 -10.23 -18.38 -7.35
CA ILE A 305 -10.16 -18.93 -6.00
C ILE A 305 -9.02 -18.26 -5.21
N TYR A 306 -9.22 -18.15 -3.89
CA TYR A 306 -8.15 -18.04 -2.91
C TYR A 306 -8.46 -18.95 -1.73
N VAL A 307 -7.45 -19.42 -1.02
CA VAL A 307 -7.59 -20.34 0.13
C VAL A 307 -7.00 -19.69 1.37
N VAL A 308 -7.80 -19.60 2.43
CA VAL A 308 -7.37 -19.14 3.74
C VAL A 308 -7.11 -20.36 4.61
N TRP A 309 -5.85 -20.57 5.01
CA TRP A 309 -5.45 -21.53 6.03
C TRP A 309 -5.49 -20.81 7.38
N ALA A 310 -6.51 -21.07 8.18
CA ALA A 310 -6.77 -20.43 9.46
C ALA A 310 -6.53 -21.39 10.62
N TYR A 311 -6.22 -20.84 11.80
CA TYR A 311 -6.17 -21.55 13.07
C TYR A 311 -7.13 -20.88 14.06
N ASN A 312 -8.01 -21.65 14.69
CA ASN A 312 -8.93 -21.16 15.72
C ASN A 312 -9.09 -22.17 16.86
N GLU A 313 -8.73 -21.78 18.08
CA GLU A 313 -8.92 -22.59 19.31
C GLU A 313 -8.40 -24.04 19.18
N GLY A 314 -7.22 -24.22 18.57
CA GLY A 314 -6.59 -25.52 18.32
C GLY A 314 -6.98 -26.18 16.98
N ASN A 315 -8.09 -25.77 16.37
CA ASN A 315 -8.56 -26.29 15.09
C ASN A 315 -7.78 -25.68 13.93
N LYS A 316 -7.31 -26.52 13.00
CA LYS A 316 -6.73 -26.11 11.72
C LYS A 316 -7.80 -26.20 10.65
N LEU A 317 -8.09 -25.08 9.99
CA LEU A 317 -9.16 -24.97 9.00
C LEU A 317 -8.63 -24.46 7.65
N SER A 318 -9.07 -25.10 6.57
CA SER A 318 -8.88 -24.59 5.21
C SER A 318 -10.19 -24.04 4.69
N ILE A 319 -10.16 -22.80 4.22
CA ILE A 319 -11.33 -22.03 3.77
C ILE A 319 -11.06 -21.51 2.35
N PRO A 320 -11.23 -22.35 1.31
CA PRO A 320 -11.32 -21.89 -0.08
C PRO A 320 -12.55 -20.99 -0.29
N ALA A 321 -12.29 -19.74 -0.64
CA ALA A 321 -13.26 -18.79 -1.16
C ALA A 321 -13.30 -18.90 -2.69
N MET A 322 -14.36 -19.52 -3.19
CA MET A 322 -14.59 -19.86 -4.60
C MET A 322 -15.50 -18.82 -5.25
N TYR A 323 -15.22 -18.46 -6.50
CA TYR A 323 -16.04 -17.50 -7.24
C TYR A 323 -16.02 -17.74 -8.74
N TYR A 324 -17.11 -17.35 -9.40
CA TYR A 324 -17.29 -17.44 -10.85
C TYR A 324 -18.00 -16.18 -11.34
N ALA A 325 -17.51 -15.58 -12.42
CA ALA A 325 -17.96 -14.25 -12.90
C ALA A 325 -19.41 -14.17 -13.43
N GLU A 326 -20.18 -15.25 -13.34
CA GLU A 326 -21.56 -15.43 -13.78
C GLU A 326 -22.31 -16.28 -12.72
N PRO A 327 -23.66 -16.21 -12.64
CA PRO A 327 -24.44 -17.08 -11.74
C PRO A 327 -24.47 -18.56 -12.19
N ASP A 328 -25.10 -19.40 -11.37
CA ASP A 328 -25.45 -20.82 -11.64
C ASP A 328 -24.26 -21.77 -11.86
N ALA A 329 -23.06 -21.33 -11.51
CA ALA A 329 -21.80 -21.98 -11.85
C ALA A 329 -21.31 -23.09 -10.89
N GLY A 330 -22.10 -23.50 -9.89
CA GLY A 330 -21.66 -24.52 -8.90
C GLY A 330 -21.32 -25.89 -9.50
N ASN A 331 -21.90 -26.21 -10.66
CA ASN A 331 -21.63 -27.43 -11.43
C ASN A 331 -20.61 -27.21 -12.58
N ALA A 332 -19.94 -26.07 -12.66
CA ALA A 332 -18.92 -25.82 -13.68
C ALA A 332 -17.75 -26.81 -13.57
N THR A 333 -17.27 -27.31 -14.71
CA THR A 333 -16.31 -28.42 -14.76
C THR A 333 -14.97 -28.13 -14.07
N ILE A 334 -14.60 -26.86 -13.92
CA ILE A 334 -13.40 -26.44 -13.19
C ILE A 334 -13.49 -26.70 -11.67
N TRP A 335 -14.69 -26.83 -11.10
CA TRP A 335 -14.90 -27.21 -9.70
C TRP A 335 -14.93 -28.72 -9.44
N LYS A 336 -14.84 -29.56 -10.49
CA LYS A 336 -14.99 -31.03 -10.42
C LYS A 336 -14.16 -31.71 -9.31
N ASP A 337 -13.01 -31.15 -8.96
CA ASP A 337 -12.10 -31.73 -7.98
C ASP A 337 -12.47 -31.31 -6.55
N PHE A 338 -12.82 -30.04 -6.33
CA PHE A 338 -13.40 -29.58 -5.06
C PHE A 338 -14.75 -30.25 -4.76
N ASN A 339 -15.60 -30.46 -5.77
CA ASN A 339 -16.94 -31.04 -5.58
C ASN A 339 -16.91 -32.53 -5.16
N LYS A 340 -15.73 -33.19 -5.19
CA LYS A 340 -15.51 -34.52 -4.60
C LYS A 340 -15.17 -34.46 -3.10
N ILE A 341 -14.72 -33.30 -2.61
CA ILE A 341 -14.28 -33.12 -1.23
C ILE A 341 -15.48 -32.69 -0.39
N GLU A 342 -15.86 -33.56 0.55
CA GLU A 342 -16.83 -33.28 1.60
C GLU A 342 -16.33 -32.13 2.49
N ALA A 343 -17.17 -31.10 2.67
CA ALA A 343 -16.89 -29.90 3.43
C ALA A 343 -17.76 -29.88 4.70
N ILE A 344 -17.21 -29.41 5.82
CA ILE A 344 -17.96 -29.28 7.09
C ILE A 344 -18.89 -28.05 7.11
N SER A 345 -18.72 -27.14 6.16
CA SER A 345 -19.62 -26.02 5.88
C SER A 345 -19.47 -25.61 4.42
N ASP A 346 -20.56 -25.19 3.80
CA ASP A 346 -20.61 -24.72 2.43
C ASP A 346 -21.56 -23.51 2.34
N THR A 347 -21.09 -22.42 1.74
CA THR A 347 -21.84 -21.18 1.53
C THR A 347 -21.84 -20.75 0.06
N THR A 348 -21.53 -21.67 -0.86
CA THR A 348 -21.41 -21.38 -2.29
C THR A 348 -22.78 -21.33 -2.97
N GLN A 349 -23.14 -20.16 -3.51
CA GLN A 349 -24.46 -19.90 -4.08
C GLN A 349 -24.41 -18.73 -5.07
N ASN A 350 -25.55 -18.35 -5.66
CA ASN A 350 -25.66 -17.09 -6.38
C ASN A 350 -25.60 -15.90 -5.40
N ARG A 351 -24.80 -14.89 -5.73
CA ARG A 351 -24.46 -13.75 -4.89
C ARG A 351 -24.77 -12.44 -5.61
N VAL A 352 -25.56 -11.58 -4.97
CA VAL A 352 -25.59 -10.15 -5.33
C VAL A 352 -24.30 -9.53 -4.78
N LEU A 353 -23.41 -9.13 -5.69
CA LEU A 353 -22.01 -8.84 -5.36
C LEU A 353 -21.82 -7.67 -4.40
N ALA A 354 -22.77 -6.72 -4.36
CA ALA A 354 -22.77 -5.64 -3.38
C ALA A 354 -23.09 -6.09 -1.95
N ALA A 355 -23.95 -7.10 -1.79
CA ALA A 355 -24.30 -7.68 -0.50
C ALA A 355 -23.21 -8.63 0.01
N TRP A 356 -22.69 -9.50 -0.87
CA TRP A 356 -21.60 -10.42 -0.53
C TRP A 356 -20.29 -9.70 -0.15
N GLY A 357 -20.05 -8.51 -0.72
CA GLY A 357 -18.96 -7.63 -0.27
C GLY A 357 -19.13 -7.07 1.16
N LYS A 358 -20.38 -6.91 1.65
CA LYS A 358 -20.66 -6.51 3.05
C LYS A 358 -20.52 -7.69 4.00
N GLU A 359 -21.05 -8.85 3.61
CA GLU A 359 -20.93 -10.12 4.34
C GLU A 359 -19.44 -10.42 4.64
N THR A 360 -18.59 -10.35 3.62
CA THR A 360 -17.13 -10.57 3.74
C THR A 360 -16.34 -9.44 4.40
N MET A 361 -16.97 -8.34 4.83
CA MET A 361 -16.29 -7.41 5.76
C MET A 361 -16.20 -7.97 7.19
N ASN A 362 -17.08 -8.89 7.57
CA ASN A 362 -17.09 -9.46 8.91
C ASN A 362 -15.85 -10.34 9.17
N ASP A 363 -15.20 -10.85 8.11
CA ASP A 363 -13.94 -11.60 8.16
C ASP A 363 -12.70 -10.73 8.45
N SER A 364 -12.83 -9.39 8.33
CA SER A 364 -11.72 -8.45 8.49
C SER A 364 -12.19 -7.14 9.18
N PRO A 365 -12.63 -7.24 10.45
CA PRO A 365 -13.20 -6.12 11.18
C PRO A 365 -12.17 -5.00 11.42
N PRO A 366 -12.57 -3.72 11.38
CA PRO A 366 -11.68 -2.61 11.67
C PRO A 366 -11.36 -2.50 13.18
N GLY A 367 -10.22 -1.86 13.49
CA GLY A 367 -9.81 -1.51 14.86
C GLY A 367 -8.74 -2.43 15.45
N LEU A 368 -8.53 -3.62 14.88
CA LEU A 368 -7.43 -4.51 15.26
C LEU A 368 -6.08 -3.97 14.73
N ARG A 369 -4.99 -4.46 15.33
CA ARG A 369 -3.63 -4.29 14.83
C ARG A 369 -3.36 -5.34 13.77
N GLU A 370 -2.62 -4.96 12.74
CA GLU A 370 -2.51 -5.69 11.48
C GLU A 370 -1.04 -5.86 11.07
N VAL A 371 -0.77 -6.96 10.38
CA VAL A 371 0.48 -7.16 9.63
C VAL A 371 0.25 -8.08 8.45
N TYR A 372 0.88 -7.77 7.33
CA TYR A 372 1.04 -8.68 6.20
C TYR A 372 2.52 -8.94 5.90
N TYR A 373 2.81 -10.09 5.29
CA TYR A 373 4.03 -10.36 4.52
C TYR A 373 3.66 -11.16 3.26
N VAL A 374 4.34 -10.91 2.14
CA VAL A 374 4.15 -11.66 0.88
C VAL A 374 5.43 -12.37 0.46
N ILE A 375 5.31 -13.65 0.13
CA ILE A 375 6.29 -14.44 -0.62
C ILE A 375 5.64 -14.80 -1.96
N THR A 376 6.34 -14.64 -3.08
CA THR A 376 5.86 -15.11 -4.38
C THR A 376 6.65 -16.33 -4.82
N THR A 377 5.99 -17.33 -5.37
CA THR A 377 6.64 -18.53 -5.90
C THR A 377 6.01 -18.95 -7.23
N LYS A 378 6.70 -19.78 -8.02
CA LYS A 378 6.09 -20.57 -9.09
C LYS A 378 5.07 -21.54 -8.50
N LEU A 379 4.13 -22.01 -9.32
CA LEU A 379 3.14 -23.01 -8.92
C LEU A 379 3.83 -24.38 -8.62
N ASP A 380 4.16 -24.62 -7.35
CA ASP A 380 4.69 -25.89 -6.81
C ASP A 380 3.85 -26.34 -5.61
N HIS A 381 3.48 -27.62 -5.54
CA HIS A 381 2.73 -28.18 -4.41
C HIS A 381 3.59 -28.13 -3.14
N GLY A 382 4.84 -28.58 -3.21
CA GLY A 382 5.63 -28.85 -2.03
C GLY A 382 6.05 -27.59 -1.24
N ILE A 383 6.25 -26.44 -1.90
CA ILE A 383 6.46 -25.16 -1.21
C ILE A 383 5.19 -24.64 -0.53
N LEU A 384 4.00 -24.87 -1.13
CA LEU A 384 2.72 -24.51 -0.55
C LEU A 384 2.44 -25.35 0.70
N GLU A 385 2.63 -26.67 0.62
CA GLU A 385 2.50 -27.58 1.76
C GLU A 385 3.49 -27.24 2.87
N TYR A 386 4.77 -27.04 2.53
CA TYR A 386 5.78 -26.63 3.50
C TYR A 386 5.42 -25.31 4.20
N ALA A 387 4.92 -24.32 3.46
CA ALA A 387 4.51 -23.03 4.03
C ALA A 387 3.30 -23.17 4.97
N ARG A 388 2.27 -23.91 4.54
CA ARG A 388 1.07 -24.27 5.32
C ARG A 388 1.46 -24.96 6.63
N ASP A 389 2.30 -25.97 6.55
CA ASP A 389 2.63 -26.82 7.69
C ASP A 389 3.63 -26.16 8.64
N TYR A 390 4.55 -25.32 8.13
CA TYR A 390 5.42 -24.49 8.97
C TYR A 390 4.64 -23.37 9.68
N PHE A 391 3.66 -22.76 9.01
CA PHE A 391 2.71 -21.83 9.63
C PHE A 391 1.98 -22.52 10.79
N TYR A 392 1.26 -23.64 10.55
CA TYR A 392 0.55 -24.35 11.61
C TYR A 392 1.44 -24.87 12.74
N LYS A 393 2.69 -25.27 12.43
CA LYS A 393 3.69 -25.67 13.44
C LYS A 393 4.08 -24.52 14.37
N THR A 394 3.99 -23.27 13.93
CA THR A 394 4.49 -22.10 14.69
C THR A 394 3.38 -21.22 15.27
N VAL A 395 2.13 -21.27 14.78
CA VAL A 395 0.99 -20.56 15.38
C VAL A 395 0.85 -20.79 16.90
N PRO A 396 1.06 -22.01 17.46
CA PRO A 396 1.01 -22.21 18.92
C PRO A 396 2.00 -21.36 19.73
N THR A 397 3.02 -20.75 19.12
CA THR A 397 3.95 -19.83 19.79
C THR A 397 3.40 -18.40 19.99
N VAL A 398 2.27 -18.09 19.36
CA VAL A 398 1.57 -16.79 19.44
C VAL A 398 0.09 -16.90 19.81
N ALA A 399 -0.44 -18.13 19.98
CA ALA A 399 -1.87 -18.40 20.16
C ALA A 399 -2.48 -17.79 21.44
N ASP A 400 -1.68 -17.50 22.46
CA ASP A 400 -2.13 -16.86 23.71
C ASP A 400 -2.20 -15.32 23.63
N ILE A 401 -1.81 -14.70 22.51
CA ILE A 401 -1.83 -13.24 22.35
C ILE A 401 -3.28 -12.73 22.24
N PRO A 402 -3.71 -11.72 23.02
CA PRO A 402 -5.11 -11.29 23.03
C PRO A 402 -5.61 -10.84 21.65
N GLY A 403 -6.68 -11.48 21.18
CA GLY A 403 -7.30 -11.19 19.89
C GLY A 403 -6.50 -11.66 18.67
N ILE A 404 -5.54 -12.57 18.83
CA ILE A 404 -4.75 -13.10 17.72
C ILE A 404 -5.63 -13.87 16.72
N VAL A 405 -5.66 -13.39 15.47
CA VAL A 405 -6.28 -14.08 14.33
C VAL A 405 -5.19 -14.33 13.28
N PRO A 406 -4.47 -15.47 13.37
CA PRO A 406 -3.40 -15.80 12.44
C PRO A 406 -3.98 -16.53 11.22
N VAL A 407 -3.68 -16.02 10.01
CA VAL A 407 -4.10 -16.67 8.75
C VAL A 407 -2.99 -16.67 7.71
N PHE A 408 -2.95 -17.74 6.91
CA PHE A 408 -2.08 -17.89 5.76
C PHE A 408 -2.95 -17.98 4.50
N VAL A 409 -2.88 -16.95 3.64
CA VAL A 409 -3.75 -16.81 2.46
C VAL A 409 -2.96 -17.12 1.19
N VAL A 410 -3.51 -18.00 0.35
CA VAL A 410 -2.87 -18.49 -0.88
C VAL A 410 -3.78 -18.21 -2.08
N GLN A 411 -3.23 -17.58 -3.10
CA GLN A 411 -3.94 -17.29 -4.36
C GLN A 411 -2.98 -17.27 -5.56
N GLY A 412 -3.52 -17.46 -6.77
CA GLY A 412 -2.71 -17.46 -7.98
C GLY A 412 -2.69 -16.12 -8.73
N ILE A 413 -1.51 -15.71 -9.19
CA ILE A 413 -1.36 -14.86 -10.38
C ILE A 413 -1.35 -15.82 -11.58
N THR A 414 -2.49 -15.95 -12.23
CA THR A 414 -2.74 -16.96 -13.27
C THR A 414 -2.15 -16.55 -14.63
N ALA A 415 -1.95 -17.51 -15.54
CA ALA A 415 -1.56 -17.23 -16.91
C ALA A 415 -2.50 -16.22 -17.63
N PRO A 416 -3.85 -16.35 -17.56
CA PRO A 416 -4.73 -15.33 -18.14
C PRO A 416 -4.65 -13.96 -17.43
N GLN A 417 -4.41 -13.89 -16.10
CA GLN A 417 -4.09 -12.60 -15.44
C GLN A 417 -2.84 -11.96 -16.05
N LEU A 418 -1.74 -12.70 -16.11
CA LEU A 418 -0.44 -12.22 -16.61
C LEU A 418 -0.54 -11.73 -18.06
N LYS A 419 -1.31 -12.42 -18.91
CA LYS A 419 -1.63 -12.01 -20.28
C LYS A 419 -2.45 -10.71 -20.32
N GLN A 420 -3.47 -10.57 -19.48
CA GLN A 420 -4.31 -9.36 -19.44
C GLN A 420 -3.55 -8.14 -18.87
N MET A 421 -2.59 -8.34 -17.96
CA MET A 421 -1.73 -7.29 -17.42
C MET A 421 -0.85 -6.60 -18.49
N GLN A 422 -0.63 -7.24 -19.65
CA GLN A 422 0.15 -6.63 -20.74
C GLN A 422 -0.62 -5.58 -21.56
N LYS A 423 -1.95 -5.46 -21.36
CA LYS A 423 -2.77 -4.53 -22.15
C LYS A 423 -2.44 -3.06 -21.84
N ASN A 424 -2.78 -2.18 -22.79
CA ASN A 424 -2.43 -0.76 -22.74
C ASN A 424 -0.92 -0.49 -22.51
N GLY A 425 -0.04 -1.35 -23.04
CA GLY A 425 1.42 -1.20 -22.95
C GLY A 425 2.05 -1.69 -21.64
N GLY A 426 1.46 -2.72 -21.01
CA GLY A 426 1.90 -3.28 -19.73
C GLY A 426 1.72 -2.33 -18.55
N ASN A 427 2.16 -2.76 -17.36
CA ASN A 427 2.08 -2.01 -16.11
C ASN A 427 3.44 -2.01 -15.37
N ALA A 428 3.51 -1.38 -14.19
CA ALA A 428 4.74 -1.17 -13.45
C ALA A 428 5.28 -2.41 -12.71
N HIS A 429 4.48 -3.46 -12.55
CA HIS A 429 4.78 -4.59 -11.66
C HIS A 429 5.97 -5.46 -12.11
N GLY A 430 6.37 -5.39 -13.38
CA GLY A 430 7.58 -6.06 -13.87
C GLY A 430 7.53 -7.60 -13.88
N ILE A 431 6.35 -8.20 -13.72
CA ILE A 431 6.18 -9.65 -13.79
C ILE A 431 6.28 -10.10 -15.24
N ASP A 432 7.09 -11.12 -15.50
CA ASP A 432 7.19 -11.82 -16.77
C ASP A 432 5.82 -12.45 -17.14
N PRO A 433 5.22 -12.12 -18.30
CA PRO A 433 3.95 -12.70 -18.72
C PRO A 433 4.00 -14.23 -18.88
N ASP A 434 5.15 -14.78 -19.26
CA ASP A 434 5.36 -16.20 -19.52
C ASP A 434 5.98 -16.93 -18.31
N GLY A 435 6.34 -16.18 -17.25
CA GLY A 435 6.99 -16.70 -16.05
C GLY A 435 6.07 -17.37 -15.01
N GLY A 436 4.77 -17.50 -15.29
CA GLY A 436 3.76 -18.04 -14.38
C GLY A 436 3.09 -19.37 -14.84
N PRO A 437 2.01 -19.81 -14.18
CA PRO A 437 1.35 -19.17 -13.04
C PRO A 437 2.21 -19.12 -11.77
N LEU A 438 1.94 -18.12 -10.93
CA LEU A 438 2.64 -17.88 -9.66
C LEU A 438 1.66 -18.00 -8.48
N PHE A 439 2.12 -18.48 -7.34
CA PHE A 439 1.45 -18.28 -6.06
C PHE A 439 1.86 -16.95 -5.43
N ILE A 440 0.88 -16.20 -4.91
CA ILE A 440 1.08 -15.28 -3.79
C ILE A 440 0.80 -16.07 -2.52
N LEU A 441 1.83 -16.21 -1.68
CA LEU A 441 1.79 -16.80 -0.35
C LEU A 441 1.80 -15.64 0.65
N GLN A 442 0.63 -15.26 1.17
CA GLN A 442 0.45 -14.10 2.05
C GLN A 442 0.26 -14.57 3.50
N LEU A 443 1.11 -14.08 4.40
CA LEU A 443 0.97 -14.27 5.84
C LEU A 443 0.26 -13.04 6.42
N CYS A 444 -0.79 -13.24 7.22
CA CYS A 444 -1.51 -12.17 7.89
C CYS A 444 -1.74 -12.50 9.37
N ALA A 445 -1.75 -11.48 10.22
CA ALA A 445 -2.31 -11.62 11.57
C ALA A 445 -3.00 -10.33 12.01
N MET A 446 -4.13 -10.49 12.69
CA MET A 446 -4.81 -9.45 13.46
C MET A 446 -4.52 -9.65 14.96
N TRP A 447 -4.37 -8.61 15.77
CA TRP A 447 -4.23 -8.71 17.25
C TRP A 447 -4.68 -7.44 17.98
N ASN A 448 -4.87 -7.49 19.31
CA ASN A 448 -5.40 -6.34 20.06
C ASN A 448 -4.34 -5.27 20.41
N ASN A 449 -3.23 -5.66 21.07
CA ASN A 449 -2.42 -4.69 21.83
C ASN A 449 -1.07 -4.35 21.18
N GLN A 450 -0.65 -3.09 21.30
CA GLN A 450 0.65 -2.63 20.80
C GLN A 450 1.84 -3.20 21.57
N SER A 451 1.64 -3.74 22.78
CA SER A 451 2.67 -4.49 23.52
C SER A 451 3.15 -5.74 22.77
N ASP A 452 2.30 -6.31 21.92
CA ASP A 452 2.47 -7.64 21.37
C ASP A 452 3.08 -7.60 19.95
N ASP A 453 3.21 -6.39 19.37
CA ASP A 453 3.82 -6.09 18.06
C ASP A 453 5.17 -6.78 17.87
N ASP A 454 6.03 -6.71 18.89
CA ASP A 454 7.39 -7.26 18.84
C ASP A 454 7.41 -8.79 18.70
N ALA A 455 6.44 -9.49 19.30
CA ALA A 455 6.28 -10.93 19.17
C ALA A 455 5.73 -11.30 17.79
N ILE A 456 4.65 -10.65 17.36
CA ILE A 456 3.99 -10.91 16.07
C ILE A 456 4.94 -10.60 14.89
N TYR A 457 5.63 -9.46 14.91
CA TYR A 457 6.59 -9.10 13.86
C TYR A 457 7.80 -10.05 13.81
N SER A 458 8.26 -10.56 14.96
CA SER A 458 9.33 -11.58 15.02
C SER A 458 8.88 -12.93 14.45
N TRP A 459 7.70 -13.40 14.86
CA TRP A 459 7.12 -14.67 14.41
C TRP A 459 6.89 -14.68 12.89
N MET A 460 6.26 -13.62 12.36
CA MET A 460 6.04 -13.45 10.92
C MET A 460 7.35 -13.35 10.12
N SER A 461 8.34 -12.59 10.62
CA SER A 461 9.67 -12.48 10.01
C SER A 461 10.36 -13.84 9.92
N ASN A 462 10.24 -14.68 10.96
CA ASN A 462 10.80 -16.02 10.97
C ASN A 462 10.12 -16.95 9.94
N ILE A 463 8.78 -16.97 9.84
CA ILE A 463 8.09 -17.74 8.79
C ILE A 463 8.55 -17.24 7.41
N PHE A 464 8.62 -15.92 7.22
CA PHE A 464 9.08 -15.31 5.97
C PHE A 464 10.50 -15.76 5.60
N GLU A 465 11.49 -15.65 6.50
CA GLU A 465 12.88 -16.05 6.20
C GLU A 465 12.99 -17.56 5.94
N VAL A 466 12.25 -18.41 6.65
CA VAL A 466 12.29 -19.88 6.48
C VAL A 466 11.62 -20.33 5.18
N VAL A 467 10.39 -19.89 4.89
CA VAL A 467 9.69 -20.29 3.66
C VAL A 467 10.36 -19.70 2.42
N THR A 468 10.89 -18.47 2.49
CA THR A 468 11.68 -17.88 1.38
C THR A 468 12.97 -18.68 1.13
N LYS A 469 13.64 -19.17 2.18
CA LYS A 469 14.82 -20.03 2.04
C LYS A 469 14.47 -21.37 1.36
N GLU A 470 13.36 -22.00 1.75
CA GLU A 470 12.87 -23.23 1.13
C GLU A 470 12.48 -23.02 -0.35
N ALA A 471 11.76 -21.95 -0.67
CA ALA A 471 11.40 -21.60 -2.04
C ALA A 471 12.64 -21.40 -2.94
N LYS A 472 13.73 -20.83 -2.39
CA LYS A 472 15.02 -20.69 -3.07
C LYS A 472 15.73 -22.03 -3.23
N ALA A 473 15.74 -22.88 -2.21
CA ALA A 473 16.32 -24.23 -2.28
C ALA A 473 15.63 -25.13 -3.32
N ARG A 474 14.32 -24.95 -3.52
CA ARG A 474 13.50 -25.64 -4.54
C ARG A 474 13.62 -25.03 -5.95
N GLY A 475 14.24 -23.86 -6.11
CA GLY A 475 14.28 -23.14 -7.39
C GLY A 475 12.94 -22.53 -7.84
N VAL A 476 11.98 -22.37 -6.92
CA VAL A 476 10.61 -21.88 -7.20
C VAL A 476 10.35 -20.45 -6.69
N ASN A 477 11.27 -19.86 -5.93
CA ASN A 477 11.19 -18.45 -5.49
C ASN A 477 11.03 -17.48 -6.67
N SER A 478 10.09 -16.55 -6.55
CA SER A 478 10.02 -15.34 -7.36
C SER A 478 10.23 -14.13 -6.45
N ASP A 479 11.13 -13.22 -6.83
CA ASP A 479 11.47 -12.05 -5.99
C ASP A 479 10.35 -11.00 -5.96
N TYR A 480 9.32 -11.13 -6.80
CA TYR A 480 8.16 -10.22 -6.88
C TYR A 480 7.41 -10.10 -5.55
N VAL A 481 6.98 -8.88 -5.21
CA VAL A 481 6.17 -8.59 -4.01
C VAL A 481 4.97 -7.74 -4.42
N TYR A 482 3.75 -8.25 -4.23
CA TYR A 482 2.53 -7.51 -4.55
C TYR A 482 2.27 -6.38 -3.54
N MET A 483 2.36 -5.13 -4.01
CA MET A 483 2.35 -3.91 -3.19
C MET A 483 1.24 -3.86 -2.13
N ASN A 484 -0.01 -4.10 -2.52
CA ASN A 484 -1.16 -3.91 -1.63
C ASN A 484 -1.19 -4.89 -0.44
N TYR A 485 -0.45 -6.00 -0.51
CA TYR A 485 -0.33 -7.01 0.56
C TYR A 485 1.08 -7.07 1.17
N ALA A 486 2.00 -6.18 0.77
CA ALA A 486 3.38 -6.22 1.21
C ALA A 486 3.56 -5.70 2.66
N SER A 487 4.53 -6.26 3.37
CA SER A 487 4.92 -5.76 4.70
C SER A 487 5.61 -4.40 4.63
N GLN A 488 5.47 -3.57 5.67
CA GLN A 488 6.21 -2.30 5.83
C GLN A 488 7.74 -2.44 5.78
N TYR A 489 8.26 -3.66 5.89
CA TYR A 489 9.67 -4.01 5.85
C TYR A 489 10.17 -4.50 4.46
N GLN A 490 9.29 -4.69 3.47
CA GLN A 490 9.65 -5.19 2.13
C GLN A 490 9.89 -4.03 1.13
N ASP A 491 10.99 -4.05 0.36
CA ASP A 491 11.18 -3.12 -0.78
C ASP A 491 10.43 -3.65 -2.00
N VAL A 492 9.15 -3.28 -2.10
CA VAL A 492 8.27 -3.62 -3.23
C VAL A 492 8.83 -3.14 -4.56
N ILE A 493 9.44 -1.97 -4.63
CA ILE A 493 9.88 -1.42 -5.92
C ILE A 493 11.17 -2.13 -6.41
N ALA A 494 12.00 -2.66 -5.51
CA ALA A 494 13.07 -3.60 -5.87
C ALA A 494 12.54 -4.88 -6.54
N SER A 495 11.37 -5.36 -6.11
CA SER A 495 10.78 -6.62 -6.58
C SER A 495 10.33 -6.61 -8.04
N TYR A 496 10.13 -5.43 -8.64
CA TYR A 496 9.65 -5.27 -10.02
C TYR A 496 10.76 -5.41 -11.08
N GLY A 497 11.96 -5.81 -10.68
CA GLY A 497 13.12 -5.93 -11.56
C GLY A 497 13.80 -4.60 -11.91
N THR A 498 15.04 -4.69 -12.40
CA THR A 498 15.91 -3.54 -12.67
C THR A 498 15.32 -2.58 -13.70
N SER A 499 14.79 -3.09 -14.81
CA SER A 499 14.18 -2.30 -15.88
C SER A 499 12.99 -1.47 -15.40
N SER A 500 12.07 -2.08 -14.64
CA SER A 500 10.89 -1.39 -14.11
C SER A 500 11.27 -0.35 -13.06
N LYS A 501 12.16 -0.70 -12.12
CA LYS A 501 12.70 0.24 -11.10
C LYS A 501 13.42 1.43 -11.74
N ALA A 502 14.22 1.20 -12.78
CA ALA A 502 14.89 2.26 -13.53
C ALA A 502 13.90 3.18 -14.26
N LYS A 503 12.92 2.60 -14.96
CA LYS A 503 11.85 3.36 -15.66
C LYS A 503 11.02 4.20 -14.68
N LEU A 504 10.62 3.62 -13.54
CA LEU A 504 9.93 4.34 -12.46
C LEU A 504 10.77 5.50 -11.90
N LYS A 505 12.07 5.31 -11.64
CA LYS A 505 12.96 6.38 -11.18
C LYS A 505 13.15 7.50 -12.21
N GLY A 506 13.24 7.16 -13.50
CA GLY A 506 13.29 8.14 -14.59
C GLY A 506 12.01 8.97 -14.70
N ILE A 507 10.85 8.33 -14.56
CA ILE A 507 9.54 8.99 -14.59
C ILE A 507 9.36 9.90 -13.37
N ALA A 508 9.75 9.47 -12.17
CA ALA A 508 9.73 10.34 -10.99
C ALA A 508 10.62 11.58 -11.18
N LYS A 509 11.85 11.42 -11.68
CA LYS A 509 12.74 12.57 -11.97
C LYS A 509 12.15 13.57 -12.97
N LYS A 510 11.25 13.13 -13.86
CA LYS A 510 10.58 13.98 -14.87
C LYS A 510 9.40 14.77 -14.29
N TYR A 511 8.56 14.15 -13.46
CA TYR A 511 7.32 14.77 -12.95
C TYR A 511 7.41 15.29 -11.49
N ASP A 512 8.49 14.94 -10.79
CA ASP A 512 8.80 15.32 -9.41
C ASP A 512 10.34 15.43 -9.22
N PRO A 513 11.01 16.41 -9.87
CA PRO A 513 12.46 16.55 -9.82
C PRO A 513 12.99 16.83 -8.40
N GLN A 514 12.18 17.48 -7.56
CA GLN A 514 12.49 17.80 -6.16
C GLN A 514 12.12 16.66 -5.19
N GLN A 515 11.62 15.52 -5.69
CA GLN A 515 11.31 14.32 -4.92
C GLN A 515 10.27 14.52 -3.79
N VAL A 516 9.32 15.44 -3.97
CA VAL A 516 8.21 15.76 -3.07
C VAL A 516 7.48 14.50 -2.61
N PHE A 517 7.14 13.59 -3.53
CA PHE A 517 6.44 12.34 -3.22
C PHE A 517 7.36 11.22 -2.69
N GLN A 518 8.67 11.48 -2.53
CA GLN A 518 9.61 10.57 -1.84
C GLN A 518 9.96 11.08 -0.44
N GLN A 519 10.10 12.40 -0.27
CA GLN A 519 10.58 13.06 0.96
C GLN A 519 9.42 13.56 1.83
N LEU A 520 8.52 14.37 1.26
CA LEU A 520 7.37 14.93 2.00
C LEU A 520 6.20 13.95 2.08
N GLN A 521 6.09 12.99 1.16
CA GLN A 521 5.18 11.84 1.30
C GLN A 521 5.95 10.53 1.56
N PRO A 522 6.51 10.31 2.78
CA PRO A 522 7.47 9.22 3.03
C PRO A 522 6.87 7.81 3.13
N GLY A 523 5.55 7.68 3.31
CA GLY A 523 4.77 6.46 2.99
C GLY A 523 4.11 6.62 1.61
N TYR A 524 3.64 5.60 0.89
CA TYR A 524 3.55 4.17 1.15
C TYR A 524 4.90 3.51 0.79
N PHE A 525 4.95 2.53 -0.12
CA PHE A 525 6.22 2.03 -0.66
C PHE A 525 6.88 3.09 -1.57
N LYS A 526 8.19 3.33 -1.38
CA LYS A 526 8.97 4.37 -2.08
C LYS A 526 9.98 3.76 -3.06
N LEU A 527 10.46 4.55 -4.02
CA LEU A 527 11.21 4.04 -5.17
C LEU A 527 12.59 3.44 -4.85
N ASN A 528 13.15 3.70 -3.67
CA ASN A 528 14.47 3.22 -3.26
C ASN A 528 14.48 2.54 -1.87
N ARG A 529 13.32 2.34 -1.22
CA ARG A 529 13.24 1.77 0.13
C ARG A 529 11.87 1.21 0.48
N ALA A 530 11.88 0.25 1.41
CA ALA A 530 10.71 -0.08 2.22
C ALA A 530 10.24 1.14 3.06
N PRO A 531 8.96 1.17 3.49
CA PRO A 531 8.44 2.15 4.44
C PRO A 531 9.28 2.26 5.72
N ILE A 532 9.59 1.12 6.37
CA ILE A 532 10.51 1.03 7.51
C ILE A 532 11.76 0.22 7.09
N PRO A 533 12.80 0.87 6.55
CA PRO A 533 14.05 0.20 6.19
C PRO A 533 14.88 -0.16 7.42
N ASN A 534 15.83 -1.08 7.27
CA ASN A 534 16.80 -1.48 8.30
C ASN A 534 16.24 -2.07 9.62
N SER A 535 14.96 -2.46 9.65
CA SER A 535 14.31 -3.10 10.79
C SER A 535 15.00 -4.39 11.28
N ARG A 536 14.92 -4.68 12.58
CA ARG A 536 15.39 -5.97 13.14
C ARG A 536 14.60 -7.16 12.60
N TYR A 537 13.37 -6.93 12.15
CA TYR A 537 12.50 -7.92 11.49
C TYR A 537 12.86 -8.17 10.01
N PHE A 538 13.93 -7.55 9.50
CA PHE A 538 14.40 -7.79 8.14
C PHE A 538 15.93 -7.73 8.01
N SER A 539 16.60 -8.76 8.51
CA SER A 539 18.07 -8.83 8.55
C SER A 539 18.73 -9.18 7.20
N HIS A 540 17.93 -9.71 6.26
CA HIS A 540 18.40 -10.49 5.11
C HIS A 540 19.43 -9.76 4.22
N TRP A 541 19.19 -8.49 3.87
CA TRP A 541 20.12 -7.69 3.03
C TRP A 541 21.49 -7.45 3.69
N LYS A 542 21.58 -7.43 5.03
CA LYS A 542 22.87 -7.33 5.75
C LYS A 542 23.60 -8.67 5.84
N ARG A 543 22.87 -9.80 5.78
CA ARG A 543 23.44 -11.16 5.90
C ARG A 543 23.79 -11.82 4.57
N MET A 544 23.17 -11.43 3.45
CA MET A 544 23.40 -12.03 2.12
C MET A 544 24.50 -11.37 1.26
N GLY A 545 25.30 -10.45 1.79
CA GLY A 545 26.48 -9.90 1.08
C GLY A 545 26.21 -8.94 -0.09
N LEU A 546 24.95 -8.77 -0.50
CA LEU A 546 24.48 -7.87 -1.57
C LEU A 546 24.77 -6.37 -1.33
N GLN A 547 25.30 -6.00 -0.15
CA GLN A 547 25.79 -4.66 0.11
C GLN A 547 27.09 -4.31 -0.64
N LYS A 548 27.78 -5.28 -1.29
CA LYS A 548 29.00 -5.01 -2.06
C LYS A 548 28.80 -4.05 -3.24
N GLU A 549 27.63 -4.01 -3.88
CA GLU A 549 27.36 -3.07 -4.97
C GLU A 549 26.89 -1.70 -4.47
N HIS A 550 25.98 -1.63 -3.50
CA HIS A 550 25.57 -0.34 -2.92
C HIS A 550 26.76 0.37 -2.29
N ARG A 551 27.59 -0.33 -1.50
CA ARG A 551 28.78 0.29 -0.91
C ARG A 551 29.79 0.75 -1.99
N ARG A 552 29.86 0.07 -3.14
CA ARG A 552 30.70 0.51 -4.26
C ARG A 552 30.15 1.78 -4.91
N LEU A 553 28.84 1.91 -5.07
CA LEU A 553 28.19 3.12 -5.60
C LEU A 553 28.28 4.30 -4.62
N ASP A 554 28.18 4.04 -3.31
CA ASP A 554 28.39 5.03 -2.25
C ASP A 554 29.87 5.47 -2.18
N GLU A 555 30.81 4.53 -2.31
CA GLU A 555 32.26 4.80 -2.37
C GLU A 555 32.63 5.53 -3.67
N GLU A 556 32.11 5.14 -4.83
CA GLU A 556 32.37 5.78 -6.13
C GLU A 556 31.76 7.20 -6.19
N SER A 557 30.56 7.42 -5.66
CA SER A 557 29.99 8.77 -5.57
C SER A 557 30.76 9.65 -4.58
N CYS A 558 31.20 9.14 -3.43
CA CYS A 558 32.07 9.87 -2.51
C CYS A 558 33.49 10.11 -3.09
N ILE A 559 33.99 9.23 -3.97
CA ILE A 559 35.23 9.45 -4.74
C ILE A 559 35.03 10.52 -5.82
N VAL A 560 33.85 10.59 -6.45
CA VAL A 560 33.50 11.67 -7.39
C VAL A 560 33.37 13.02 -6.67
N GLU A 561 32.74 13.07 -5.50
CA GLU A 561 32.73 14.29 -4.67
C GLU A 561 34.14 14.71 -4.24
N LYS A 562 34.97 13.78 -3.75
CA LYS A 562 36.38 14.08 -3.43
C LYS A 562 37.19 14.53 -4.63
N ARG A 563 36.95 13.98 -5.82
CA ARG A 563 37.58 14.45 -7.06
C ARG A 563 37.11 15.86 -7.44
N ASN A 564 35.83 16.19 -7.25
CA ASN A 564 35.30 17.51 -7.53
C ASN A 564 35.79 18.57 -6.52
N CYS A 565 35.88 18.24 -5.23
CA CYS A 565 36.53 19.11 -4.23
C CYS A 565 38.01 19.35 -4.55
N ASN A 566 38.75 18.29 -4.93
CA ASN A 566 40.13 18.44 -5.36
C ASN A 566 40.28 19.20 -6.68
N LEU A 567 39.28 19.19 -7.57
CA LEU A 567 39.29 20.00 -8.80
C LEU A 567 39.00 21.48 -8.52
N GLY A 568 38.10 21.80 -7.59
CA GLY A 568 37.89 23.17 -7.11
C GLY A 568 39.17 23.76 -6.53
N LEU A 569 39.80 23.03 -5.60
CA LEU A 569 41.10 23.40 -5.02
C LEU A 569 42.24 23.47 -6.06
N LEU A 570 42.10 22.87 -7.25
CA LEU A 570 43.07 23.01 -8.34
C LEU A 570 42.78 24.22 -9.25
N LEU A 571 41.54 24.67 -9.33
CA LEU A 571 41.12 25.81 -10.14
C LEU A 571 41.34 27.14 -9.42
N ASP A 572 41.06 27.20 -8.11
CA ASP A 572 41.35 28.40 -7.30
C ASP A 572 42.85 28.73 -7.34
N ASN A 573 43.72 27.71 -7.27
CA ASN A 573 45.18 27.83 -7.39
C ASN A 573 45.70 28.22 -8.80
N ILE A 574 44.82 28.39 -9.80
CA ILE A 574 45.20 28.83 -11.16
C ILE A 574 44.77 30.29 -11.42
N VAL A 575 43.78 30.81 -10.68
CA VAL A 575 43.31 32.20 -10.83
C VAL A 575 44.32 33.20 -10.24
N ASP A 576 44.94 32.89 -9.11
CA ASP A 576 45.91 33.78 -8.43
C ASP A 576 47.29 33.84 -9.11
N LEU A 577 47.57 33.00 -10.12
CA LEU A 577 48.92 32.89 -10.72
C LEU A 577 49.21 33.91 -11.86
N VAL A 578 48.33 34.88 -12.10
CA VAL A 578 48.37 35.77 -13.29
C VAL A 578 48.60 37.26 -12.95
N LEU A 579 48.62 37.66 -11.67
CA LEU A 579 48.73 39.07 -11.27
C LEU A 579 49.89 39.40 -10.30
N ASN A 580 50.92 40.05 -10.87
CA ASN A 580 51.85 41.00 -10.24
C ASN A 580 52.92 40.52 -9.21
N LEU A 581 54.11 40.21 -9.75
CA LEU A 581 55.39 40.91 -9.48
C LEU A 581 55.82 41.28 -8.03
N ARG A 582 56.97 40.69 -7.63
CA ARG A 582 58.04 41.24 -6.75
C ARG A 582 57.71 41.68 -5.31
N ILE A 583 58.27 40.96 -4.32
CA ILE A 583 59.39 41.43 -3.43
C ILE A 583 59.88 40.27 -2.52
N THR A 584 61.05 40.43 -1.91
CA THR A 584 61.86 39.39 -1.22
C THR A 584 61.76 39.47 0.31
N LEU A 585 61.72 38.33 1.04
CA LEU A 585 62.63 37.98 2.16
C LEU A 585 62.28 36.64 2.88
N LEU A 586 63.06 36.30 3.92
CA LEU A 586 63.23 34.98 4.55
C LEU A 586 62.72 34.93 6.02
N GLN A 587 62.55 33.70 6.54
CA GLN A 587 62.54 33.31 7.97
C GLN A 587 61.31 33.76 8.82
N ALA A 588 60.87 33.07 9.89
CA ALA A 588 61.24 31.75 10.44
C ALA A 588 60.14 31.16 11.37
N CYS A 589 60.27 29.85 11.64
CA CYS A 589 59.90 29.11 12.87
C CYS A 589 58.46 29.05 13.46
N SER A 590 58.00 27.79 13.58
CA SER A 590 57.47 27.11 14.80
C SER A 590 56.00 27.20 15.25
N GLU A 591 55.58 26.04 15.77
CA GLU A 591 54.39 25.70 16.60
C GLU A 591 53.09 25.27 15.88
N LEU A 592 52.23 24.59 16.64
CA LEU A 592 51.25 23.54 16.25
C LEU A 592 49.83 23.87 16.82
N PRO A 593 48.74 23.10 16.58
CA PRO A 593 48.62 21.78 15.92
C PRO A 593 47.50 21.65 14.86
N LEU A 594 47.48 20.48 14.18
CA LEU A 594 46.31 19.96 13.44
C LEU A 594 45.48 19.02 14.33
N GLU A 595 44.16 19.16 14.30
CA GLU A 595 43.21 18.19 14.88
C GLU A 595 42.33 17.51 13.80
N LYS A 596 41.70 16.39 14.21
CA LYS A 596 40.56 15.70 13.56
C LYS A 596 40.86 14.86 12.32
N CYS A 597 41.32 13.64 12.57
CA CYS A 597 40.84 12.45 11.85
C CYS A 597 40.51 11.31 12.84
N SER A 598 39.24 10.89 12.79
CA SER A 598 38.59 9.62 13.21
C SER A 598 39.48 8.38 13.46
N PRO A 599 39.06 7.39 14.32
CA PRO A 599 37.76 6.71 14.09
C PRO A 599 36.96 6.15 15.29
N CYS A 600 35.74 5.72 14.96
CA CYS A 600 34.82 4.97 15.82
C CYS A 600 35.36 3.57 16.18
N LEU A 601 35.25 3.17 17.46
CA LEU A 601 34.83 1.83 17.91
C LEU A 601 35.00 1.67 19.44
N ARG A 602 33.90 1.53 20.19
CA ARG A 602 33.84 0.77 21.45
C ARG A 602 32.40 0.55 21.92
N LEU A 603 32.11 -0.70 22.29
CA LEU A 603 30.99 -1.08 23.16
C LEU A 603 31.49 -1.07 24.62
N PRO A 604 30.59 -0.92 25.61
CA PRO A 604 30.81 -1.44 26.95
C PRO A 604 29.84 -2.59 27.28
N LYS A 605 30.30 -3.52 28.12
CA LYS A 605 29.48 -4.49 28.87
C LYS A 605 29.70 -4.24 30.38
N SER A 606 28.65 -4.48 31.17
CA SER A 606 28.67 -4.92 32.58
C SER A 606 29.64 -4.27 33.59
N TYR A 607 29.10 -3.61 34.63
CA TYR A 607 28.96 -4.11 36.02
C TYR A 607 27.94 -3.15 36.71
N VAL A 608 26.84 -3.62 37.30
CA VAL A 608 26.68 -4.11 38.70
C VAL A 608 27.09 -3.08 39.75
N ASP A 609 26.10 -2.50 40.44
CA ASP A 609 26.03 -2.40 41.91
C ASP A 609 24.62 -1.94 42.38
N GLU A 610 24.09 -2.61 43.42
CA GLU A 610 23.02 -2.17 44.34
C GLU A 610 23.69 -1.73 45.68
N PRO A 611 23.03 -1.24 46.77
CA PRO A 611 21.59 -1.22 47.14
C PRO A 611 21.18 0.13 47.83
N PRO A 612 20.23 0.23 48.79
CA PRO A 612 19.05 -0.58 49.12
C PRO A 612 17.71 0.20 49.20
N GLY A 613 16.66 -0.39 48.61
CA GLY A 613 15.30 -0.57 49.14
C GLY A 613 14.53 0.51 49.93
N HIS A 614 13.30 0.81 49.47
CA HIS A 614 12.15 1.08 50.35
C HIS A 614 10.86 0.40 49.84
N ARG A 615 10.14 -0.29 50.74
CA ARG A 615 8.88 -0.98 50.44
C ARG A 615 7.69 0.00 50.50
N ARG A 616 6.85 0.06 49.45
CA ARG A 616 5.42 0.45 49.57
C ARG A 616 4.54 -0.48 48.73
N ARG A 617 3.25 -0.55 49.08
CA ARG A 617 2.30 -1.60 48.65
C ARG A 617 1.58 -1.26 47.34
N ALA A 618 1.25 -2.27 46.55
CA ALA A 618 0.29 -2.16 45.45
C ALA A 618 -1.17 -2.18 45.97
N PRO A 619 -2.10 -1.43 45.35
CA PRO A 619 -3.55 -1.63 45.51
C PRO A 619 -4.05 -2.79 44.63
N GLN A 620 -5.08 -3.51 45.08
CA GLN A 620 -5.84 -4.45 44.22
C GLN A 620 -7.06 -3.75 43.58
N PRO A 621 -7.57 -4.25 42.44
CA PRO A 621 -8.76 -3.70 41.79
C PRO A 621 -10.06 -4.04 42.55
N PRO A 622 -11.12 -3.21 42.44
CA PRO A 622 -12.42 -3.47 43.05
C PRO A 622 -13.19 -4.60 42.33
N LYS A 623 -13.97 -5.36 43.09
CA LYS A 623 -14.96 -6.33 42.57
C LYS A 623 -16.34 -5.66 42.38
N PRO A 624 -17.20 -6.19 41.48
CA PRO A 624 -18.52 -5.63 41.21
C PRO A 624 -19.53 -5.88 42.34
N LEU A 625 -20.55 -5.02 42.41
CA LEU A 625 -21.74 -5.20 43.26
C LEU A 625 -22.82 -5.99 42.51
N ALA A 626 -23.56 -6.83 43.25
CA ALA A 626 -24.77 -7.51 42.76
C ALA A 626 -26.03 -6.74 43.18
N GLY A 627 -27.14 -6.90 42.43
CA GLY A 627 -28.32 -6.04 42.55
C GLY A 627 -29.67 -6.71 42.21
N ASP A 628 -29.89 -7.92 42.73
CA ASP A 628 -31.18 -8.61 42.92
C ASP A 628 -32.12 -8.84 41.70
N ALA A 629 -33.16 -9.66 41.89
CA ALA A 629 -34.04 -10.17 40.83
C ALA A 629 -35.53 -10.20 41.25
N SER A 630 -36.45 -10.29 40.28
CA SER A 630 -37.82 -10.75 40.56
C SER A 630 -38.61 -11.28 39.35
N ARG A 631 -39.05 -12.56 39.47
CA ARG A 631 -40.31 -13.20 38.99
C ARG A 631 -40.60 -13.19 37.47
N LEU A 632 -40.62 -14.33 36.76
CA LEU A 632 -41.57 -15.50 36.80
C LEU A 632 -42.99 -15.18 36.28
N PRO A 633 -43.78 -16.14 35.71
CA PRO A 633 -43.55 -17.61 35.64
C PRO A 633 -43.86 -18.32 34.29
N TYR A 634 -43.57 -19.64 34.23
CA TYR A 634 -44.15 -20.79 33.46
C TYR A 634 -44.69 -20.63 32.01
N GLY A 635 -44.54 -21.61 31.10
CA GLY A 635 -43.90 -22.95 31.17
C GLY A 635 -44.41 -23.88 30.04
N GLY A 636 -43.84 -25.10 29.87
CA GLY A 636 -44.38 -26.11 28.93
C GLY A 636 -43.33 -27.05 28.31
N PHE A 637 -43.30 -28.31 28.75
CA PHE A 637 -42.35 -29.38 28.41
C PHE A 637 -42.26 -29.79 26.92
N GLY A 638 -41.11 -30.38 26.54
CA GLY A 638 -40.90 -31.09 25.27
C GLY A 638 -39.49 -31.68 25.14
N GLU A 639 -39.17 -32.73 25.90
CA GLU A 639 -37.82 -33.35 25.93
C GLU A 639 -37.56 -34.27 24.72
N SER A 640 -36.35 -34.18 24.14
CA SER A 640 -35.70 -35.30 23.47
C SER A 640 -34.17 -35.19 23.59
N LEU A 641 -33.48 -36.33 23.62
CA LEU A 641 -32.10 -36.43 24.13
C LEU A 641 -31.03 -36.31 23.02
N THR A 642 -30.36 -35.17 22.92
CA THR A 642 -28.95 -35.08 22.49
C THR A 642 -28.22 -34.00 23.29
N GLY A 643 -27.23 -34.40 24.11
CA GLY A 643 -26.62 -33.54 25.11
C GLY A 643 -25.31 -32.86 24.68
N LEU A 644 -25.39 -31.77 23.91
CA LEU A 644 -24.31 -30.78 23.78
C LEU A 644 -24.91 -29.36 23.73
N PRO A 645 -24.32 -28.36 24.44
CA PRO A 645 -24.81 -26.99 24.37
C PRO A 645 -24.46 -26.33 23.03
N PRO A 646 -25.32 -25.46 22.47
CA PRO A 646 -25.03 -24.76 21.22
C PRO A 646 -23.92 -23.72 21.42
N TRP A 647 -22.88 -23.79 20.59
CA TRP A 647 -21.77 -22.85 20.57
C TRP A 647 -22.26 -21.42 20.28
N ARG A 648 -22.00 -20.48 21.19
CA ARG A 648 -22.21 -19.04 20.99
C ARG A 648 -20.87 -18.33 21.16
N LEU A 649 -20.25 -17.97 20.04
CA LEU A 649 -18.99 -17.22 20.01
C LEU A 649 -19.26 -15.72 19.80
N PRO A 650 -18.67 -14.81 20.59
CA PRO A 650 -18.68 -13.38 20.30
C PRO A 650 -17.55 -13.03 19.32
N GLY A 651 -17.90 -12.48 18.15
CA GLY A 651 -16.93 -11.81 17.25
C GLY A 651 -16.92 -12.30 15.80
N TRP A 652 -17.37 -13.51 15.52
CA TRP A 652 -17.46 -14.05 14.14
C TRP A 652 -18.93 -14.12 13.69
N THR A 653 -19.27 -13.42 12.61
CA THR A 653 -20.62 -13.50 11.98
C THR A 653 -20.63 -14.48 10.81
N PHE A 654 -20.18 -15.71 11.10
CA PHE A 654 -20.40 -16.90 10.29
C PHE A 654 -21.00 -17.99 11.18
N LEU A 655 -21.90 -18.80 10.61
CA LEU A 655 -22.73 -19.82 11.30
C LEU A 655 -23.86 -19.28 12.19
N LEU A 656 -24.91 -18.76 11.55
CA LEU A 656 -26.29 -19.26 11.74
C LEU A 656 -27.08 -19.12 10.43
#